data_AF-A0A556MRE7-F1
#
_entry.id   AF-A0A556MRE7-F1
#
_cell.length_a   1.000
_cell.length_b   1.000
_cell.length_c   1.000
_cell.angle_alpha   90.00
_cell.angle_beta   90.00
_cell.angle_gamma   90.00
#
_symmetry.space_group_name_H-M   'P 1'
#
loop_
_entity.id
_entity.type
_entity.pdbx_description
1 polymer ?
#
loop_
_entity_poly.entity_id
_entity_poly.type
_entity_poly.pdbx_seq_one_letter_code
_entity_poly.pdbx_strand_id
1 'polypeptide(L)'
;MLRKNFFLFSICLLTGVYGFSQERKDTLPHLPIESGQFVKNQNQRFGFFERVKENNKNGYEAEVFKSVGKAQTDVVDFKINRLKFPSVDSIEFYIRTERIASTRVNEIKQRIFLPASNKDYDLVAKFQGGVISTLHVSVLPVVIQKVRIVPLMKAKINADSLEKELNVLFAPANVRFEVTVDPVFESDAFEMGESFENPGPDRLKYTNQMRHVRDVYQNSYKDKTINTLLFFVIPRFVNPALKGYIVKNKSLGFLMKNNSRELAHTMAMEYLEGFANIESEQENPEVWGLDNEMWIRVNKNPSIYSIIDDYEEVVTNNGLIAYYFFEQNKDGSIVLKNKSFLASVIRPMKKNTYSYHLQIDNILYKTLFRIKSKPFNILHLLSVLLSVGGFVYGFRKLRGWLKMRMKKPRLVSFFSRFIQWTGILVLSFVLMKAVDLGYSWFEVTDGVIKSYSGLNEKKVLDLLFDNRHPHKLEEKRVGSELIVKRNKQYFLYERKKVLYFKMNVSKQQVPVKLRLIANSDSLKTDLLEEAIDAKSHYIVVKIYSAKGKWLRDQVYNHLGVDLTSKLKLEDPPKRILVFVNGYRPTSLGSTFEENFEDIRSNGLEFPNSLNRLFTEDRYNYWHPWKQIDDTFRLRINPTEYYYADGHHSVSTSNHRSLLNFSTNSGIYPKRCRNPKMHTCYTTSTVGSKLFGSRKAKTLSLLATKPNKRGFAVRVNGGRIAGRNLFQMLNELPNSSKNDTLYLVVHSMGFAYAQGMIEQLRGKINFGAYYILAPENASTGTVNRKEWKHVWQYGSNLHTVNQDAPCLQDGVAPQASVKGLSEKQRIYIPKNLYNHKGYFDSHFVGWYDWVLAIPSGKKGHVEQH
;
A
#
# COMPACT_ATOMS: atom_id res chain seq x y z
N MET A 1 13.21 39.72 30.52
CA MET A 1 12.69 39.90 29.16
C MET A 1 13.58 40.85 28.32
N LEU A 2 14.92 40.83 28.47
CA LEU A 2 15.81 41.74 27.69
C LEU A 2 17.26 41.23 27.56
N ARG A 3 17.47 39.90 27.50
CA ARG A 3 18.80 39.30 27.29
C ARG A 3 18.80 38.00 26.48
N LYS A 4 17.76 37.79 25.66
CA LYS A 4 17.64 36.64 24.74
C LYS A 4 17.54 37.02 23.26
N ASN A 5 17.59 38.32 22.92
CA ASN A 5 17.41 38.80 21.55
C ASN A 5 18.70 39.21 20.83
N PHE A 6 19.88 39.04 21.45
CA PHE A 6 21.15 39.40 20.79
C PHE A 6 21.84 38.21 20.09
N PHE A 7 21.42 36.97 20.37
CA PHE A 7 21.98 35.78 19.73
C PHE A 7 21.21 35.33 18.47
N LEU A 8 20.03 35.93 18.21
CA LEU A 8 19.27 35.71 16.98
C LEU A 8 19.56 36.77 15.90
N PHE A 9 20.19 37.89 16.23
CA PHE A 9 20.44 38.97 15.26
C PHE A 9 21.75 38.80 14.47
N SER A 10 22.72 38.04 15.00
CA SER A 10 23.99 37.75 14.30
C SER A 10 23.96 36.51 13.40
N ILE A 11 22.85 35.76 13.36
CA ILE A 11 22.67 34.59 12.47
C ILE A 11 21.85 34.95 11.22
N CYS A 12 21.15 36.09 11.22
CA CYS A 12 20.38 36.57 10.06
C CYS A 12 21.16 37.49 9.11
N LEU A 13 22.45 37.75 9.34
CA LEU A 13 23.29 38.61 8.49
C LEU A 13 24.44 37.89 7.77
N LEU A 14 24.48 36.55 7.85
CA LEU A 14 25.41 35.69 7.09
C LEU A 14 24.70 34.76 6.07
N THR A 15 23.40 34.98 5.86
CA THR A 15 22.56 34.27 4.86
C THR A 15 21.99 35.20 3.79
N GLY A 16 22.51 36.43 3.68
CA GLY A 16 21.97 37.50 2.83
C GLY A 16 22.88 38.00 1.69
N VAL A 17 23.90 37.25 1.27
CA VAL A 17 24.73 37.57 0.07
C VAL A 17 25.12 36.30 -0.73
N TYR A 18 24.25 35.28 -0.75
CA TYR A 18 24.38 34.14 -1.70
C TYR A 18 23.11 33.91 -2.52
N GLY A 19 22.26 34.93 -2.60
CA GLY A 19 21.14 34.97 -3.53
C GLY A 19 21.29 36.22 -4.39
N PHE A 20 21.99 36.08 -5.52
CA PHE A 20 21.87 36.87 -6.76
C PHE A 20 23.11 36.59 -7.62
N SER A 21 23.11 35.39 -8.22
CA SER A 21 23.77 35.03 -9.48
C SER A 21 23.80 33.49 -9.58
N GLN A 22 22.62 32.89 -9.67
CA GLN A 22 22.50 31.71 -10.52
C GLN A 22 21.80 32.22 -11.77
N GLU A 23 22.58 32.84 -12.66
CA GLU A 23 22.23 32.76 -14.07
C GLU A 23 21.97 31.29 -14.37
N ARG A 24 20.74 30.99 -14.76
CA ARG A 24 20.43 29.74 -15.46
C ARG A 24 21.47 29.58 -16.54
N LYS A 25 22.22 28.48 -16.49
CA LYS A 25 22.81 27.90 -17.70
C LYS A 25 21.68 27.31 -18.55
N ASP A 26 20.78 28.19 -19.02
CA ASP A 26 19.90 27.92 -20.15
C ASP A 26 20.79 28.01 -21.38
N THR A 27 21.51 26.92 -21.62
CA THR A 27 22.12 26.43 -22.85
C THR A 27 23.17 25.43 -22.40
N LEU A 28 22.92 24.14 -22.66
CA LEU A 28 24.02 23.19 -22.83
C LEU A 28 25.04 23.88 -23.75
N PRO A 29 26.29 24.12 -23.31
CA PRO A 29 27.30 24.46 -24.30
C PRO A 29 27.31 23.27 -25.25
N HIS A 30 27.03 23.52 -26.53
CA HIS A 30 27.40 22.58 -27.58
C HIS A 30 28.91 22.40 -27.44
N LEU A 31 29.33 21.39 -26.66
CA LEU A 31 30.72 21.00 -26.57
C LEU A 31 31.13 20.71 -28.02
N PRO A 32 32.15 21.41 -28.55
CA PRO A 32 32.72 21.00 -29.83
C PRO A 32 33.09 19.53 -29.71
N ILE A 33 32.77 18.74 -30.72
CA ILE A 33 33.06 17.30 -30.77
C ILE A 33 34.61 17.16 -30.67
N GLU A 34 35.17 17.03 -29.47
CA GLU A 34 36.61 16.90 -29.24
C GLU A 34 37.11 15.45 -29.51
N SER A 35 36.17 14.52 -29.73
CA SER A 35 36.41 13.10 -30.04
C SER A 35 35.22 12.52 -30.83
N GLY A 36 35.39 11.40 -31.55
CA GLY A 36 34.28 10.80 -32.31
C GLY A 36 33.17 10.30 -31.40
N GLN A 37 31.90 10.62 -31.69
CA GLN A 37 30.76 10.34 -30.81
C GLN A 37 29.51 9.86 -31.56
N PHE A 38 28.72 9.03 -30.91
CA PHE A 38 27.38 8.66 -31.37
C PHE A 38 26.43 9.86 -31.22
N VAL A 39 25.53 10.06 -32.18
CA VAL A 39 24.54 11.14 -32.18
C VAL A 39 23.17 10.63 -32.62
N LYS A 40 22.12 11.30 -32.14
CA LYS A 40 20.72 11.03 -32.49
C LYS A 40 20.51 11.07 -34.00
N ASN A 41 19.83 10.05 -34.54
CA ASN A 41 19.38 10.03 -35.94
C ASN A 41 17.91 10.48 -36.02
N GLN A 42 17.53 11.23 -37.06
CA GLN A 42 16.15 11.71 -37.24
C GLN A 42 15.14 10.60 -37.57
N ASN A 43 15.61 9.52 -38.18
CA ASN A 43 14.80 8.35 -38.56
C ASN A 43 14.83 7.25 -37.50
N GLN A 44 15.41 7.51 -36.32
CA GLN A 44 15.41 6.52 -35.24
C GLN A 44 13.98 6.33 -34.71
N ARG A 45 13.62 5.09 -34.37
CA ARG A 45 12.32 4.78 -33.79
C ARG A 45 12.33 4.88 -32.26
N PHE A 46 13.45 4.57 -31.63
CA PHE A 46 13.56 4.41 -30.17
C PHE A 46 14.41 5.52 -29.53
N GLY A 47 14.63 5.42 -28.22
CA GLY A 47 15.28 6.44 -27.40
C GLY A 47 16.75 6.63 -27.71
N PHE A 48 17.23 7.86 -27.59
CA PHE A 48 18.65 8.24 -27.59
C PHE A 48 18.86 9.29 -26.51
N PHE A 49 19.86 9.09 -25.65
CA PHE A 49 20.13 9.95 -24.51
C PHE A 49 21.63 10.09 -24.31
N GLU A 50 22.08 11.29 -24.00
CA GLU A 50 23.49 11.64 -23.79
C GLU A 50 23.65 12.25 -22.41
N ARG A 51 24.59 11.71 -21.63
CA ARG A 51 24.91 12.16 -20.28
C ARG A 51 26.34 12.64 -20.23
N VAL A 52 26.54 13.93 -19.98
CA VAL A 52 27.88 14.52 -19.87
C VAL A 52 28.35 14.42 -18.42
N LYS A 53 29.54 13.85 -18.20
CA LYS A 53 30.22 13.77 -16.90
C LYS A 53 31.51 14.58 -16.93
N GLU A 54 31.80 15.25 -15.82
CA GLU A 54 33.08 15.92 -15.60
C GLU A 54 34.13 14.88 -15.20
N ASN A 55 35.24 14.85 -15.93
CA ASN A 55 36.37 13.96 -15.70
C ASN A 55 37.35 14.61 -14.70
N ASN A 56 38.06 13.78 -13.93
CA ASN A 56 39.05 14.13 -12.91
C ASN A 56 40.25 14.98 -13.42
N LYS A 57 40.27 15.36 -14.70
CA LYS A 57 41.31 16.15 -15.37
C LYS A 57 40.77 17.46 -15.99
N ASN A 58 39.64 18.00 -15.51
CA ASN A 58 38.95 19.17 -16.08
C ASN A 58 38.49 18.99 -17.55
N GLY A 59 38.14 17.76 -17.95
CA GLY A 59 37.57 17.45 -19.27
C GLY A 59 36.15 16.92 -19.14
N TYR A 60 35.37 16.89 -20.23
CA TYR A 60 34.03 16.30 -20.25
C TYR A 60 34.03 14.96 -21.00
N GLU A 61 33.36 13.94 -20.46
CA GLU A 61 33.13 12.66 -21.13
C GLU A 61 31.62 12.45 -21.32
N ALA A 62 31.20 12.10 -22.53
CA ALA A 62 29.79 11.84 -22.85
C ALA A 62 29.51 10.34 -22.85
N GLU A 63 28.64 9.89 -21.95
CA GLU A 63 28.05 8.55 -21.98
C GLU A 63 26.79 8.58 -22.84
N VAL A 64 26.73 7.70 -23.85
CA VAL A 64 25.63 7.67 -24.82
C VAL A 64 24.84 6.38 -24.67
N PHE A 65 23.51 6.53 -24.58
CA PHE A 65 22.56 5.45 -24.40
C PHE A 65 21.54 5.42 -25.54
N LYS A 66 21.15 4.21 -25.94
CA LYS A 66 20.11 3.96 -26.93
C LYS A 66 19.17 2.87 -26.40
N SER A 67 17.87 2.99 -26.67
CA SER A 67 16.97 1.85 -26.57
C SER A 67 16.66 1.28 -27.95
N VAL A 68 16.35 -0.02 -28.02
CA VAL A 68 15.86 -0.73 -29.21
C VAL A 68 14.81 -1.75 -28.77
N GLY A 69 13.80 -2.01 -29.59
CA GLY A 69 12.82 -3.07 -29.34
C GLY A 69 13.44 -4.47 -29.42
N LYS A 70 12.98 -5.40 -28.58
CA LYS A 70 13.41 -6.81 -28.61
C LYS A 70 13.19 -7.42 -29.99
N ALA A 71 14.25 -8.02 -30.54
CA ALA A 71 14.31 -8.57 -31.89
C ALA A 71 14.00 -7.56 -33.01
N GLN A 72 14.16 -6.26 -32.74
CA GLN A 72 13.99 -5.19 -33.73
C GLN A 72 15.33 -4.49 -33.97
N THR A 73 15.42 -3.83 -35.12
CA THR A 73 16.55 -2.98 -35.50
C THR A 73 16.22 -1.52 -35.26
N ASP A 74 17.25 -0.68 -35.16
CA ASP A 74 17.10 0.78 -35.20
C ASP A 74 18.33 1.41 -35.84
N VAL A 75 18.38 2.73 -35.92
CA VAL A 75 19.47 3.49 -36.52
C VAL A 75 20.09 4.47 -35.53
N VAL A 76 21.41 4.65 -35.63
CA VAL A 76 22.17 5.69 -34.95
C VAL A 76 23.20 6.27 -35.92
N ASP A 77 23.55 7.54 -35.74
CA ASP A 77 24.65 8.15 -36.49
C ASP A 77 25.90 8.27 -35.61
N PHE A 78 27.07 8.29 -36.23
CA PHE A 78 28.35 8.56 -35.59
C PHE A 78 29.01 9.74 -36.29
N LYS A 79 29.47 10.73 -35.51
CA LYS A 79 30.16 11.92 -36.01
C LYS A 79 31.60 11.97 -35.52
N ILE A 80 32.50 12.43 -36.38
CA ILE A 80 33.91 12.66 -36.04
C ILE A 80 34.28 14.13 -36.16
N ASN A 81 35.40 14.49 -35.53
CA ASN A 81 36.11 15.73 -35.79
C ASN A 81 37.32 15.47 -36.69
N ARG A 82 37.36 16.10 -37.87
CA ARG A 82 38.42 15.88 -38.87
C ARG A 82 39.80 16.34 -38.42
N LEU A 83 39.88 17.21 -37.40
CA LEU A 83 41.15 17.62 -36.81
C LEU A 83 41.84 16.48 -36.05
N LYS A 84 41.09 15.46 -35.63
CA LYS A 84 41.58 14.34 -34.81
C LYS A 84 41.50 12.98 -35.53
N PHE A 85 40.57 12.85 -36.48
CA PHE A 85 40.38 11.62 -37.26
C PHE A 85 40.39 11.95 -38.75
N PRO A 86 41.25 11.29 -39.56
CA PRO A 86 41.44 11.67 -40.96
C PRO A 86 40.19 11.44 -41.84
N SER A 87 39.40 10.40 -41.52
CA SER A 87 38.19 10.03 -42.26
C SER A 87 37.22 9.28 -41.35
N VAL A 88 35.92 9.36 -41.63
CA VAL A 88 34.94 8.48 -40.99
C VAL A 88 35.19 7.00 -41.31
N ASP A 89 35.77 6.69 -42.48
CA ASP A 89 35.98 5.30 -42.91
C ASP A 89 37.12 4.61 -42.14
N SER A 90 37.94 5.38 -41.42
CA SER A 90 38.94 4.81 -40.51
C SER A 90 38.36 4.36 -39.17
N ILE A 91 37.06 4.59 -38.94
CA ILE A 91 36.37 4.18 -37.72
C ILE A 91 35.73 2.81 -37.94
N GLU A 92 35.97 1.90 -37.00
CA GLU A 92 35.39 0.56 -37.01
C GLU A 92 34.42 0.38 -35.84
N PHE A 93 33.30 -0.29 -36.09
CA PHE A 93 32.27 -0.53 -35.07
C PHE A 93 32.21 -2.01 -34.73
N TYR A 94 32.12 -2.31 -33.44
CA TYR A 94 32.10 -3.68 -32.94
C TYR A 94 30.99 -3.87 -31.90
N ILE A 95 30.32 -5.02 -31.98
CA ILE A 95 29.54 -5.58 -30.88
C ILE A 95 30.29 -6.82 -30.39
N ARG A 96 30.84 -6.76 -29.17
CA ARG A 96 31.78 -7.76 -28.66
C ARG A 96 32.99 -7.91 -29.61
N THR A 97 33.03 -8.97 -30.41
CA THR A 97 34.08 -9.28 -31.38
C THR A 97 33.61 -9.18 -32.83
N GLU A 98 32.31 -8.98 -33.06
CA GLU A 98 31.72 -8.94 -34.39
C GLU A 98 31.73 -7.51 -34.93
N ARG A 99 32.23 -7.33 -36.17
CA ARG A 99 32.28 -6.03 -36.84
C ARG A 99 30.92 -5.69 -37.41
N ILE A 100 30.44 -4.48 -37.11
CA ILE A 100 29.16 -3.96 -37.61
C ILE A 100 29.42 -3.04 -38.81
N ALA A 101 28.66 -3.26 -39.88
CA ALA A 101 28.73 -2.42 -41.07
C ALA A 101 28.16 -1.01 -40.80
N SER A 102 28.79 -0.01 -41.39
CA SER A 102 28.31 1.38 -41.39
C SER A 102 28.25 1.91 -42.82
N THR A 103 27.41 2.93 -43.05
CA THR A 103 27.27 3.60 -44.34
C THR A 103 27.70 5.05 -44.19
N ARG A 104 28.62 5.52 -45.05
CA ARG A 104 29.01 6.94 -45.08
C ARG A 104 27.81 7.80 -45.48
N VAL A 105 27.51 8.81 -44.67
CA VAL A 105 26.48 9.82 -44.97
C VAL A 105 27.15 11.07 -45.58
N ASN A 106 28.26 11.51 -44.99
CA ASN A 106 29.12 12.58 -45.51
C ASN A 106 30.54 12.45 -44.90
N GLU A 107 31.41 13.43 -45.15
CA GLU A 107 32.82 13.39 -44.72
C GLU A 107 33.04 13.26 -43.21
N ILE A 108 32.05 13.65 -42.39
CA ILE A 108 32.15 13.69 -40.93
C ILE A 108 31.15 12.78 -40.23
N LYS A 109 30.30 12.07 -40.98
CA LYS A 109 29.18 11.29 -40.44
C LYS A 109 29.02 9.93 -41.11
N GLN A 110 28.88 8.90 -40.29
CA GLN A 110 28.46 7.57 -40.70
C GLN A 110 27.15 7.18 -40.03
N ARG A 111 26.38 6.32 -40.70
CA ARG A 111 25.15 5.72 -40.21
C ARG A 111 25.39 4.26 -39.86
N ILE A 112 24.91 3.83 -38.71
CA ILE A 112 24.99 2.45 -38.24
C ILE A 112 23.58 1.91 -38.06
N PHE A 113 23.31 0.74 -38.65
CA PHE A 113 22.10 -0.03 -38.40
C PHE A 113 22.35 -0.99 -37.24
N LEU A 114 21.60 -0.80 -36.17
CA LEU A 114 21.69 -1.60 -34.97
C LEU A 114 21.01 -2.96 -35.22
N PRO A 115 21.70 -4.10 -34.96
CA PRO A 115 21.16 -5.41 -35.25
C PRO A 115 20.04 -5.80 -34.30
N ALA A 116 19.15 -6.69 -34.76
CA ALA A 116 18.12 -7.27 -33.92
C ALA A 116 18.75 -8.16 -32.83
N SER A 117 18.42 -7.89 -31.58
CA SER A 117 18.93 -8.65 -30.43
C SER A 117 17.83 -8.96 -29.43
N ASN A 118 18.05 -10.01 -28.62
CA ASN A 118 17.21 -10.38 -27.48
C ASN A 118 17.82 -9.96 -26.13
N LYS A 119 19.02 -9.35 -26.14
CA LYS A 119 19.79 -8.97 -24.95
C LYS A 119 20.47 -7.63 -25.18
N ASP A 120 20.64 -6.87 -24.11
CA ASP A 120 21.43 -5.64 -24.10
C ASP A 120 22.85 -5.89 -24.65
N TYR A 121 23.41 -4.87 -25.30
CA TYR A 121 24.74 -4.93 -25.88
C TYR A 121 25.38 -3.53 -25.98
N ASP A 122 26.71 -3.52 -26.08
CA ASP A 122 27.48 -2.31 -26.31
C ASP A 122 27.97 -2.28 -27.75
N LEU A 123 27.75 -1.15 -28.43
CA LEU A 123 28.35 -0.86 -29.73
C LEU A 123 29.57 0.04 -29.50
N VAL A 124 30.75 -0.48 -29.82
CA VAL A 124 32.03 0.17 -29.55
C VAL A 124 32.62 0.70 -30.85
N ALA A 125 32.90 2.00 -30.90
CA ALA A 125 33.63 2.64 -31.99
C ALA A 125 35.14 2.61 -31.68
N LYS A 126 35.95 2.19 -32.65
CA LYS A 126 37.41 2.07 -32.54
C LYS A 126 38.14 2.80 -33.66
N PHE A 127 39.30 3.35 -33.32
CA PHE A 127 40.27 3.91 -34.25
C PHE A 127 41.66 3.38 -33.89
N GLN A 128 42.38 2.80 -34.86
CA GLN A 128 43.72 2.19 -34.65
C GLN A 128 43.77 1.22 -33.46
N GLY A 129 42.71 0.43 -33.27
CA GLY A 129 42.57 -0.53 -32.16
C GLY A 129 42.18 0.07 -30.81
N GLY A 130 42.25 1.41 -30.64
CA GLY A 130 41.80 2.11 -29.45
C GLY A 130 40.30 2.40 -29.46
N VAL A 131 39.64 2.26 -28.32
CA VAL A 131 38.22 2.63 -28.15
C VAL A 131 38.09 4.14 -28.09
N ILE A 132 37.24 4.71 -28.94
CA ILE A 132 37.00 6.16 -28.98
C ILE A 132 35.63 6.56 -28.41
N SER A 133 34.63 5.68 -28.49
CA SER A 133 33.30 5.92 -27.93
C SER A 133 32.55 4.59 -27.79
N THR A 134 31.63 4.53 -26.83
CA THR A 134 30.76 3.37 -26.58
C THR A 134 29.31 3.84 -26.53
N LEU A 135 28.44 3.13 -27.25
CA LEU A 135 26.99 3.28 -27.18
C LEU A 135 26.41 2.10 -26.41
N HIS A 136 25.77 2.39 -25.28
CA HIS A 136 25.09 1.40 -24.46
C HIS A 136 23.67 1.18 -24.99
N VAL A 137 23.37 -0.02 -25.51
CA VAL A 137 22.07 -0.34 -26.10
C VAL A 137 21.24 -1.22 -25.16
N SER A 138 20.11 -0.68 -24.71
CA SER A 138 19.10 -1.38 -23.92
C SER A 138 18.02 -1.99 -24.82
N VAL A 139 17.83 -3.30 -24.75
CA VAL A 139 16.87 -4.05 -25.56
C VAL A 139 15.59 -4.27 -24.75
N LEU A 140 14.52 -3.58 -25.15
CA LEU A 140 13.26 -3.51 -24.40
C LEU A 140 12.16 -4.37 -25.06
N PRO A 141 11.46 -5.27 -24.34
CA PRO A 141 10.26 -5.93 -24.87
C PRO A 141 9.14 -4.92 -25.17
N VAL A 142 8.20 -5.27 -26.05
CA VAL A 142 7.01 -4.42 -26.27
C VAL A 142 6.05 -4.59 -25.10
N VAL A 143 5.60 -3.47 -24.54
CA VAL A 143 4.54 -3.44 -23.52
C VAL A 143 3.31 -2.80 -24.14
N ILE A 144 2.16 -3.49 -24.05
CA ILE A 144 0.88 -2.98 -24.54
C ILE A 144 0.08 -2.42 -23.37
N GLN A 145 -0.28 -1.15 -23.46
CA GLN A 145 -1.00 -0.41 -22.45
C GLN A 145 -2.38 -0.02 -22.95
N LYS A 146 -3.41 -0.68 -22.43
CA LYS A 146 -4.80 -0.35 -22.76
C LYS A 146 -5.23 0.90 -22.01
N VAL A 147 -5.80 1.86 -22.74
CA VAL A 147 -6.33 3.11 -22.20
C VAL A 147 -7.79 3.25 -22.59
N ARG A 148 -8.61 3.64 -21.61
CA ARG A 148 -10.01 3.99 -21.81
C ARG A 148 -10.24 5.43 -21.36
N ILE A 149 -10.68 6.25 -22.29
CA ILE A 149 -11.08 7.63 -22.06
C ILE A 149 -12.59 7.67 -21.87
N VAL A 150 -13.03 8.25 -20.76
CA VAL A 150 -14.45 8.39 -20.41
C VAL A 150 -14.79 9.87 -20.27
N PRO A 151 -15.38 10.51 -21.28
CA PRO A 151 -15.78 11.90 -21.18
C PRO A 151 -16.95 12.08 -20.21
N LEU A 152 -16.82 12.97 -19.21
CA LEU A 152 -17.95 13.37 -18.36
C LEU A 152 -18.79 14.51 -18.98
N MET A 153 -18.35 15.02 -20.12
CA MET A 153 -19.05 16.02 -20.90
C MET A 153 -18.75 15.85 -22.39
N LYS A 154 -19.53 16.54 -23.24
CA LYS A 154 -19.27 16.59 -24.68
C LYS A 154 -17.87 17.17 -24.96
N ALA A 155 -16.99 16.32 -25.47
CA ALA A 155 -15.65 16.65 -25.90
C ALA A 155 -15.37 15.95 -27.24
N LYS A 156 -14.77 16.68 -28.19
CA LYS A 156 -14.31 16.09 -29.45
C LYS A 156 -12.95 15.45 -29.19
N ILE A 157 -12.94 14.15 -28.89
CA ILE A 157 -11.72 13.38 -28.64
C ILE A 157 -11.53 12.41 -29.82
N ASN A 158 -10.44 12.59 -30.56
CA ASN A 158 -10.05 11.65 -31.62
C ASN A 158 -9.12 10.59 -31.01
N ALA A 159 -9.57 9.33 -31.00
CA ALA A 159 -8.84 8.20 -30.43
C ALA A 159 -7.53 7.93 -31.18
N ASP A 160 -7.57 7.89 -32.53
CA ASP A 160 -6.41 7.59 -33.37
C ASP A 160 -5.30 8.64 -33.22
N SER A 161 -5.66 9.92 -33.19
CA SER A 161 -4.72 11.02 -32.97
C SER A 161 -4.08 10.94 -31.59
N LEU A 162 -4.87 10.63 -30.55
CA LEU A 162 -4.40 10.50 -29.18
C LEU A 162 -3.47 9.29 -29.03
N GLU A 163 -3.86 8.14 -29.58
CA GLU A 163 -3.04 6.93 -29.62
C GLU A 163 -1.71 7.16 -30.32
N LYS A 164 -1.74 7.80 -31.49
CA LYS A 164 -0.53 8.13 -32.27
C LYS A 164 0.42 9.00 -31.45
N GLU A 165 -0.08 10.04 -30.81
CA GLU A 165 0.76 10.96 -30.02
C GLU A 165 1.41 10.25 -28.83
N LEU A 166 0.65 9.46 -28.06
CA LEU A 166 1.20 8.69 -26.93
C LEU A 166 2.25 7.69 -27.37
N ASN A 167 2.00 7.00 -28.48
CA ASN A 167 2.93 6.04 -29.06
C ASN A 167 4.24 6.70 -29.52
N VAL A 168 4.20 7.98 -29.92
CA VAL A 168 5.40 8.77 -30.19
C VAL A 168 6.12 9.13 -28.88
N LEU A 169 5.40 9.65 -27.89
CA LEU A 169 5.96 10.07 -26.60
C LEU A 169 6.66 8.91 -25.86
N PHE A 170 6.12 7.69 -25.96
CA PHE A 170 6.65 6.51 -25.26
C PHE A 170 7.36 5.50 -26.16
N ALA A 171 7.57 5.80 -27.45
CA ALA A 171 8.42 5.01 -28.33
C ALA A 171 9.81 4.72 -27.73
N PRO A 172 10.48 5.67 -27.02
CA PRO A 172 11.75 5.40 -26.36
C PRO A 172 11.72 4.27 -25.32
N ALA A 173 10.58 4.03 -24.68
CA ALA A 173 10.39 2.96 -23.69
C ALA A 173 9.80 1.68 -24.31
N ASN A 174 9.59 1.62 -25.63
CA ASN A 174 8.89 0.54 -26.33
C ASN A 174 7.52 0.18 -25.71
N VAL A 175 6.80 1.19 -25.24
CA VAL A 175 5.42 1.06 -24.74
C VAL A 175 4.47 1.51 -25.83
N ARG A 176 3.48 0.68 -26.12
CA ARG A 176 2.43 0.94 -27.10
C ARG A 176 1.09 1.09 -26.39
N PHE A 177 0.43 2.20 -26.61
CA PHE A 177 -0.91 2.49 -26.14
C PHE A 177 -1.96 2.02 -27.15
N GLU A 178 -3.04 1.45 -26.62
CA GLU A 178 -4.27 1.14 -27.35
C GLU A 178 -5.39 1.98 -26.74
N VAL A 179 -5.88 2.98 -27.46
CA VAL A 179 -6.81 3.99 -26.92
C VAL A 179 -8.24 3.70 -27.36
N THR A 180 -9.13 3.63 -26.39
CA THR A 180 -10.58 3.57 -26.61
C THR A 180 -11.26 4.78 -25.98
N VAL A 181 -12.27 5.35 -26.65
CA VAL A 181 -13.06 6.48 -26.13
C VAL A 181 -14.50 6.02 -25.97
N ASP A 182 -15.01 6.06 -24.75
CA ASP A 182 -16.40 5.74 -24.44
C ASP A 182 -17.33 6.92 -24.79
N PRO A 183 -18.64 6.67 -24.97
CA PRO A 183 -19.65 7.73 -25.00
C PRO A 183 -19.60 8.59 -23.74
N VAL A 184 -20.18 9.80 -23.82
CA VAL A 184 -20.29 10.69 -22.66
C VAL A 184 -20.99 9.95 -21.52
N PHE A 185 -20.34 9.91 -20.36
CA PHE A 185 -20.84 9.26 -19.16
C PHE A 185 -21.50 10.29 -18.25
N GLU A 186 -22.81 10.13 -18.05
CA GLU A 186 -23.58 10.95 -17.12
C GLU A 186 -23.44 10.42 -15.70
N SER A 187 -23.15 11.31 -14.75
CA SER A 187 -22.98 10.98 -13.34
C SER A 187 -23.67 12.04 -12.49
N ASP A 188 -24.35 11.61 -11.42
CA ASP A 188 -24.93 12.50 -10.41
C ASP A 188 -23.88 13.11 -9.45
N ALA A 189 -22.61 12.71 -9.62
CA ALA A 189 -21.48 13.22 -8.86
C ALA A 189 -21.13 14.68 -9.14
N PHE A 190 -21.62 15.18 -10.27
CA PHE A 190 -21.10 16.38 -10.87
C PHE A 190 -22.15 16.97 -11.83
N GLU A 191 -22.41 18.26 -11.70
CA GLU A 191 -23.24 18.98 -12.65
C GLU A 191 -22.42 19.43 -13.86
N MET A 192 -22.92 19.17 -15.07
CA MET A 192 -22.18 19.48 -16.30
C MET A 192 -21.77 20.96 -16.39
N GLY A 193 -20.46 21.20 -16.36
CA GLY A 193 -19.87 22.54 -16.52
C GLY A 193 -19.27 23.15 -15.26
N GLU A 194 -19.50 22.55 -14.08
CA GLU A 194 -18.86 23.00 -12.85
C GLU A 194 -17.37 22.64 -12.77
N SER A 195 -16.66 23.19 -11.78
CA SER A 195 -15.28 22.82 -11.51
C SER A 195 -15.20 21.57 -10.63
N PHE A 196 -14.24 20.70 -10.90
CA PHE A 196 -13.94 19.51 -10.10
C PHE A 196 -13.10 19.84 -8.87
N GLU A 197 -13.36 19.16 -7.76
CA GLU A 197 -12.61 19.31 -6.51
C GLU A 197 -11.10 19.10 -6.72
N ASN A 198 -10.28 19.96 -6.10
CA ASN A 198 -8.83 19.82 -6.14
C ASN A 198 -8.38 18.66 -5.23
N PRO A 199 -7.60 17.71 -5.74
CA PRO A 199 -6.97 16.68 -4.94
C PRO A 199 -5.77 17.22 -4.14
N GLY A 200 -5.27 16.41 -3.20
CA GLY A 200 -4.08 16.74 -2.43
C GLY A 200 -2.80 16.76 -3.29
N PRO A 201 -1.83 17.65 -3.00
CA PRO A 201 -0.59 17.77 -3.79
C PRO A 201 0.35 16.57 -3.64
N ASP A 202 0.14 15.74 -2.62
CA ASP A 202 0.93 14.55 -2.32
C ASP A 202 0.60 13.33 -3.22
N ARG A 203 -0.42 13.44 -4.09
CA ARG A 203 -0.89 12.37 -4.98
C ARG A 203 -1.23 11.06 -4.24
N LEU A 204 -1.70 11.16 -2.99
CA LEU A 204 -1.98 9.98 -2.14
C LEU A 204 -3.44 9.49 -2.16
N LYS A 205 -4.40 10.34 -2.51
CA LYS A 205 -5.84 10.04 -2.35
C LYS A 205 -6.71 10.68 -3.41
N TYR A 206 -7.76 9.98 -3.82
CA TYR A 206 -8.83 10.58 -4.61
C TYR A 206 -9.78 11.41 -3.73
N THR A 207 -10.34 12.49 -4.28
CA THR A 207 -11.40 13.24 -3.62
C THR A 207 -12.68 12.40 -3.52
N ASN A 208 -13.62 12.80 -2.65
CA ASN A 208 -14.91 12.10 -2.56
C ASN A 208 -15.68 12.17 -3.89
N GLN A 209 -15.58 13.30 -4.60
CA GLN A 209 -16.19 13.47 -5.92
C GLN A 209 -15.60 12.50 -6.95
N MET A 210 -14.27 12.38 -7.02
CA MET A 210 -13.57 11.45 -7.92
C MET A 210 -13.95 9.99 -7.65
N ARG A 211 -13.98 9.59 -6.38
CA ARG A 211 -14.37 8.24 -5.96
C ARG A 211 -15.80 7.91 -6.36
N HIS A 212 -16.73 8.85 -6.16
CA HIS A 212 -18.12 8.67 -6.54
C HIS A 212 -18.28 8.49 -8.07
N VAL A 213 -17.59 9.26 -8.91
CA VAL A 213 -17.60 9.04 -10.37
C VAL A 213 -17.09 7.65 -10.74
N ARG A 214 -15.94 7.25 -10.18
CA ARG A 214 -15.37 5.92 -10.40
C ARG A 214 -16.36 4.82 -10.02
N ASP A 215 -16.94 4.90 -8.82
CA ASP A 215 -17.79 3.84 -8.28
C ASP A 215 -19.06 3.67 -9.11
N VAL A 216 -19.69 4.77 -9.56
CA VAL A 216 -20.87 4.71 -10.45
C VAL A 216 -20.51 4.09 -11.81
N TYR A 217 -19.36 4.46 -12.38
CA TYR A 217 -18.90 3.90 -13.66
C TYR A 217 -18.56 2.41 -13.54
N GLN A 218 -17.80 2.02 -12.51
CA GLN A 218 -17.40 0.64 -12.27
C GLN A 218 -18.60 -0.27 -12.02
N ASN A 219 -19.61 0.19 -11.26
CA ASN A 219 -20.84 -0.56 -11.03
C ASN A 219 -21.64 -0.80 -12.33
N SER A 220 -21.55 0.13 -13.28
CA SER A 220 -22.27 0.04 -14.56
C SER A 220 -21.49 -0.75 -15.62
N TYR A 221 -20.15 -0.76 -15.55
CA TYR A 221 -19.28 -1.27 -16.61
C TYR A 221 -18.08 -2.08 -16.09
N LYS A 222 -18.33 -3.03 -15.19
CA LYS A 222 -17.28 -3.80 -14.50
C LYS A 222 -16.22 -4.44 -15.42
N ASP A 223 -16.62 -4.98 -16.57
CA ASP A 223 -15.69 -5.63 -17.51
C ASP A 223 -14.77 -4.62 -18.23
N LYS A 224 -15.19 -3.35 -18.31
CA LYS A 224 -14.42 -2.29 -18.99
C LYS A 224 -13.29 -1.71 -18.15
N THR A 225 -13.28 -1.99 -16.84
CA THR A 225 -12.30 -1.44 -15.88
C THR A 225 -11.14 -2.39 -15.58
N ILE A 226 -11.21 -3.64 -16.03
CA ILE A 226 -10.18 -4.66 -15.74
C ILE A 226 -8.97 -4.44 -16.65
N ASN A 227 -7.77 -4.46 -16.06
CA ASN A 227 -6.49 -4.37 -16.78
C ASN A 227 -6.38 -3.21 -17.78
N THR A 228 -6.97 -2.05 -17.44
CA THR A 228 -7.03 -0.88 -18.31
C THR A 228 -6.74 0.40 -17.51
N LEU A 229 -6.00 1.33 -18.10
CA LEU A 229 -5.87 2.70 -17.58
C LEU A 229 -7.13 3.49 -17.89
N LEU A 230 -7.83 3.93 -16.86
CA LEU A 230 -9.08 4.66 -16.96
C LEU A 230 -8.84 6.16 -16.75
N PHE A 231 -9.22 6.98 -17.73
CA PHE A 231 -9.14 8.43 -17.62
C PHE A 231 -10.50 9.08 -17.82
N PHE A 232 -10.96 9.79 -16.80
CA PHE A 232 -12.15 10.64 -16.92
C PHE A 232 -11.77 12.02 -17.45
N VAL A 233 -12.46 12.48 -18.49
CA VAL A 233 -12.23 13.82 -19.04
C VAL A 233 -13.26 14.79 -18.45
N ILE A 234 -12.76 15.78 -17.72
CA ILE A 234 -13.52 16.76 -16.95
C ILE A 234 -13.38 18.16 -17.57
N PRO A 235 -14.30 19.11 -17.32
CA PRO A 235 -14.15 20.48 -17.80
C PRO A 235 -12.91 21.21 -17.27
N ARG A 236 -12.76 21.29 -15.94
CA ARG A 236 -11.63 21.93 -15.25
C ARG A 236 -11.59 21.55 -13.78
N PHE A 237 -10.44 21.68 -13.14
CA PHE A 237 -10.32 21.66 -11.69
C PHE A 237 -10.61 23.04 -11.08
N VAL A 238 -10.87 23.10 -9.78
CA VAL A 238 -11.00 24.37 -9.04
C VAL A 238 -9.69 25.19 -9.12
N ASN A 239 -8.52 24.53 -9.06
CA ASN A 239 -7.23 25.15 -9.33
C ASN A 239 -6.91 25.02 -10.83
N PRO A 240 -6.88 26.12 -11.59
CA PRO A 240 -6.65 26.08 -13.04
C PRO A 240 -5.24 25.64 -13.43
N ALA A 241 -4.27 25.62 -12.50
CA ALA A 241 -2.93 25.11 -12.77
C ALA A 241 -2.89 23.57 -12.91
N LEU A 242 -3.87 22.87 -12.33
CA LEU A 242 -3.95 21.42 -12.41
C LEU A 242 -4.57 21.01 -13.76
N LYS A 243 -3.81 20.31 -14.59
CA LYS A 243 -4.28 19.81 -15.90
C LYS A 243 -4.71 18.35 -15.86
N GLY A 244 -4.17 17.57 -14.94
CA GLY A 244 -4.50 16.17 -14.73
C GLY A 244 -4.23 15.74 -13.30
N TYR A 245 -4.73 14.57 -12.93
CA TYR A 245 -4.42 13.94 -11.66
C TYR A 245 -4.60 12.42 -11.70
N ILE A 246 -3.57 11.70 -11.27
CA ILE A 246 -3.58 10.28 -10.90
C ILE A 246 -2.97 10.14 -9.49
N VAL A 247 -3.56 9.29 -8.66
CA VAL A 247 -2.97 8.83 -7.39
C VAL A 247 -1.80 7.88 -7.69
N LYS A 248 -0.70 8.02 -6.97
CA LYS A 248 0.52 7.22 -7.16
C LYS A 248 0.21 5.72 -7.23
N ASN A 249 0.72 5.07 -8.27
CA ASN A 249 0.57 3.63 -8.60
C ASN A 249 -0.86 3.16 -8.83
N LYS A 250 -1.76 4.07 -9.23
CA LYS A 250 -3.15 3.76 -9.58
C LYS A 250 -3.39 3.98 -11.06
N SER A 251 -4.37 3.26 -11.58
CA SER A 251 -4.74 3.24 -12.99
C SER A 251 -5.95 4.10 -13.33
N LEU A 252 -6.33 4.98 -12.41
CA LEU A 252 -7.45 5.90 -12.56
C LEU A 252 -6.95 7.34 -12.56
N GLY A 253 -7.27 8.08 -13.62
CA GLY A 253 -6.92 9.49 -13.75
C GLY A 253 -8.10 10.38 -14.12
N PHE A 254 -7.92 11.66 -13.86
CA PHE A 254 -8.84 12.73 -14.26
C PHE A 254 -8.04 13.75 -15.07
N LEU A 255 -8.50 14.06 -16.28
CA LEU A 255 -7.84 14.97 -17.22
C LEU A 255 -8.74 16.13 -17.57
N MET A 256 -8.21 17.35 -17.54
CA MET A 256 -8.90 18.50 -18.07
C MET A 256 -9.11 18.36 -19.58
N LYS A 257 -10.30 18.71 -20.06
CA LYS A 257 -10.64 18.71 -21.48
C LYS A 257 -9.68 19.60 -22.25
N ASN A 258 -9.06 19.04 -23.29
CA ASN A 258 -8.21 19.78 -24.20
C ASN A 258 -8.22 19.18 -25.62
N ASN A 259 -7.48 19.77 -26.56
CA ASN A 259 -7.20 19.17 -27.87
C ASN A 259 -6.37 17.87 -27.72
N SER A 260 -6.40 17.00 -28.73
CA SER A 260 -5.76 15.67 -28.64
C SER A 260 -4.27 15.71 -28.28
N ARG A 261 -3.52 16.73 -28.74
CA ARG A 261 -2.08 16.84 -28.47
C ARG A 261 -1.83 17.21 -27.01
N GLU A 262 -2.45 18.26 -26.51
CA GLU A 262 -2.32 18.67 -25.10
C GLU A 262 -2.87 17.62 -24.14
N LEU A 263 -3.96 16.94 -24.53
CA LEU A 263 -4.52 15.84 -23.76
C LEU A 263 -3.53 14.66 -23.69
N ALA A 264 -2.86 14.31 -24.80
CA ALA A 264 -1.82 13.27 -24.83
C ALA A 264 -0.65 13.63 -23.90
N HIS A 265 -0.15 14.86 -23.98
CA HIS A 265 0.95 15.32 -23.11
C HIS A 265 0.55 15.30 -21.63
N THR A 266 -0.65 15.79 -21.30
CA THR A 266 -1.16 15.76 -19.92
C THR A 266 -1.26 14.31 -19.44
N MET A 267 -1.82 13.43 -20.27
CA MET A 267 -1.94 12.01 -19.93
C MET A 267 -0.58 11.32 -19.79
N ALA A 268 0.41 11.70 -20.59
CA ALA A 268 1.77 11.19 -20.51
C ALA A 268 2.47 11.61 -19.21
N MET A 269 2.29 12.87 -18.77
CA MET A 269 2.76 13.33 -17.47
C MET A 269 2.08 12.59 -16.32
N GLU A 270 0.76 12.44 -16.37
CA GLU A 270 0.01 11.70 -15.35
C GLU A 270 0.36 10.20 -15.33
N TYR A 271 0.68 9.62 -16.49
CA TYR A 271 1.21 8.26 -16.58
C TYR A 271 2.57 8.15 -15.89
N LEU A 272 3.48 9.11 -16.08
CA LEU A 272 4.79 9.11 -15.43
C LEU A 272 4.67 9.32 -13.92
N GLU A 273 4.09 10.43 -13.49
CA GLU A 273 4.05 10.84 -12.07
C GLU A 273 3.10 9.99 -11.24
N GLY A 274 1.95 9.62 -11.82
CA GLY A 274 0.91 8.86 -11.16
C GLY A 274 1.14 7.37 -11.30
N PHE A 275 0.96 6.83 -12.52
CA PHE A 275 0.94 5.39 -12.74
C PHE A 275 2.33 4.72 -12.61
N ALA A 276 3.37 5.35 -13.15
CA ALA A 276 4.74 4.86 -13.07
C ALA A 276 5.50 5.37 -11.83
N ASN A 277 4.93 6.35 -11.11
CA ASN A 277 5.53 6.96 -9.94
C ASN A 277 6.97 7.44 -10.18
N ILE A 278 7.17 8.10 -11.32
CA ILE A 278 8.43 8.73 -11.74
C ILE A 278 8.24 10.23 -11.63
N GLU A 279 8.97 10.88 -10.72
CA GLU A 279 9.01 12.34 -10.66
C GLU A 279 9.66 12.88 -11.94
N SER A 280 8.96 13.78 -12.62
CA SER A 280 9.42 14.41 -13.85
C SER A 280 9.59 15.89 -13.59
N GLU A 281 10.80 16.42 -13.83
CA GLU A 281 11.06 17.87 -13.79
C GLU A 281 10.55 18.59 -15.07
N GLN A 282 9.78 17.90 -15.92
CA GLN A 282 9.27 18.45 -17.18
C GLN A 282 8.08 19.38 -16.94
N GLU A 283 8.36 20.64 -16.62
CA GLU A 283 7.32 21.68 -16.47
C GLU A 283 6.73 22.14 -17.83
N ASN A 284 7.43 21.88 -18.96
CA ASN A 284 7.03 22.35 -20.29
C ASN A 284 6.69 21.20 -21.27
N PRO A 285 5.46 21.12 -21.81
CA PRO A 285 5.06 20.13 -22.82
C PRO A 285 5.94 20.10 -24.08
N GLU A 286 6.61 21.20 -24.41
CA GLU A 286 7.46 21.28 -25.61
C GLU A 286 8.81 20.52 -25.46
N VAL A 287 9.21 20.17 -24.24
CA VAL A 287 10.48 19.48 -23.94
C VAL A 287 10.21 18.09 -23.38
N TRP A 288 9.43 17.27 -24.11
CA TRP A 288 9.25 15.87 -23.74
C TRP A 288 10.50 15.05 -24.08
N GLY A 289 11.10 14.44 -23.06
CA GLY A 289 12.26 13.56 -23.23
C GLY A 289 12.43 12.61 -22.06
N LEU A 290 12.16 11.32 -22.29
CA LEU A 290 12.51 10.29 -21.31
C LEU A 290 14.04 10.06 -21.37
N ASP A 291 14.69 10.01 -20.22
CA ASP A 291 16.08 9.55 -20.13
C ASP A 291 16.19 8.02 -20.17
N ASN A 292 17.41 7.50 -20.18
CA ASN A 292 17.65 6.05 -20.27
C ASN A 292 17.14 5.27 -19.06
N GLU A 293 17.09 5.87 -17.87
CA GLU A 293 16.59 5.23 -16.66
C GLU A 293 15.06 5.18 -16.70
N MET A 294 14.41 6.27 -17.13
CA MET A 294 12.97 6.35 -17.34
C MET A 294 12.48 5.35 -18.39
N TRP A 295 13.19 5.15 -19.52
CA TRP A 295 12.78 4.13 -20.51
C TRP A 295 12.66 2.74 -19.89
N ILE A 296 13.69 2.36 -19.14
CA ILE A 296 13.78 1.05 -18.50
C ILE A 296 12.70 0.91 -17.43
N ARG A 297 12.44 1.97 -16.64
CA ARG A 297 11.41 1.95 -15.60
C ARG A 297 10.01 1.85 -16.18
N VAL A 298 9.68 2.67 -17.17
CA VAL A 298 8.38 2.65 -17.83
C VAL A 298 8.12 1.29 -18.49
N ASN A 299 9.13 0.72 -19.15
CA ASN A 299 9.03 -0.60 -19.79
C ASN A 299 8.92 -1.76 -18.78
N LYS A 300 9.55 -1.63 -17.62
CA LYS A 300 9.48 -2.64 -16.55
C LYS A 300 8.34 -2.41 -15.58
N ASN A 301 7.49 -1.39 -15.80
CA ASN A 301 6.36 -1.13 -14.93
C ASN A 301 5.44 -2.35 -14.95
N PRO A 302 5.12 -2.94 -13.79
CA PRO A 302 4.35 -4.17 -13.69
C PRO A 302 2.89 -4.08 -14.15
N SER A 303 2.45 -2.96 -14.76
CA SER A 303 1.11 -2.77 -15.31
C SER A 303 0.04 -2.91 -14.22
N ILE A 304 0.08 -2.01 -13.23
CA ILE A 304 -0.71 -2.11 -12.00
C ILE A 304 -2.09 -1.44 -12.15
N TYR A 305 -3.16 -2.22 -12.24
CA TYR A 305 -4.50 -1.70 -12.55
C TYR A 305 -5.45 -1.51 -11.36
N SER A 306 -4.93 -1.16 -10.19
CA SER A 306 -5.83 -0.75 -9.09
C SER A 306 -6.38 0.65 -9.36
N ILE A 307 -7.70 0.81 -9.23
CA ILE A 307 -8.41 2.10 -9.36
C ILE A 307 -8.84 2.66 -7.99
N ILE A 308 -8.44 1.98 -6.91
CA ILE A 308 -8.77 2.32 -5.52
C ILE A 308 -7.50 2.72 -4.78
N ASP A 309 -7.52 3.87 -4.11
CA ASP A 309 -6.38 4.33 -3.31
C ASP A 309 -6.20 3.55 -2.00
N ASP A 310 -5.00 3.63 -1.43
CA ASP A 310 -4.60 2.78 -0.29
C ASP A 310 -5.22 3.21 1.05
N TYR A 311 -5.83 4.39 1.09
CA TYR A 311 -6.48 4.95 2.27
C TYR A 311 -7.99 4.75 2.28
N GLU A 312 -8.57 4.32 1.16
CA GLU A 312 -10.00 4.05 1.03
C GLU A 312 -10.45 2.87 1.91
N GLU A 313 -11.63 3.03 2.50
CA GLU A 313 -12.33 1.96 3.17
C GLU A 313 -13.14 1.13 2.16
N VAL A 314 -12.58 0.01 1.72
CA VAL A 314 -13.27 -0.91 0.80
C VAL A 314 -14.26 -1.79 1.56
N VAL A 315 -15.48 -1.91 1.02
CA VAL A 315 -16.54 -2.76 1.58
C VAL A 315 -16.10 -4.23 1.49
N THR A 316 -15.96 -4.87 2.65
CA THR A 316 -15.66 -6.30 2.76
C THR A 316 -16.83 -7.03 3.41
N ASN A 317 -17.11 -8.27 2.98
CA ASN A 317 -18.11 -9.12 3.62
C ASN A 317 -17.62 -9.74 4.95
N ASN A 318 -16.49 -9.26 5.49
CA ASN A 318 -15.97 -9.68 6.79
C ASN A 318 -15.85 -8.53 7.78
N GLY A 319 -16.01 -8.88 9.05
CA GLY A 319 -16.03 -7.96 10.17
C GLY A 319 -17.02 -8.45 11.23
N LEU A 320 -16.66 -8.25 12.49
CA LEU A 320 -17.46 -8.70 13.62
C LEU A 320 -18.78 -7.95 13.76
N ILE A 321 -18.86 -6.69 13.32
CA ILE A 321 -20.04 -5.84 13.39
C ILE A 321 -20.55 -5.51 11.99
N ALA A 322 -21.80 -5.89 11.69
CA ALA A 322 -22.48 -5.51 10.45
C ALA A 322 -23.33 -4.25 10.62
N TYR A 323 -23.16 -3.29 9.74
CA TYR A 323 -23.92 -2.04 9.75
C TYR A 323 -25.14 -2.15 8.85
N TYR A 324 -26.26 -1.58 9.34
CA TYR A 324 -27.53 -1.48 8.64
C TYR A 324 -28.08 -0.07 8.79
N PHE A 325 -28.69 0.45 7.73
CA PHE A 325 -29.27 1.78 7.71
C PHE A 325 -30.65 1.76 7.05
N PHE A 326 -31.64 2.41 7.65
CA PHE A 326 -32.97 2.58 7.04
C PHE A 326 -33.77 3.72 7.67
N GLU A 327 -34.78 4.20 6.94
CA GLU A 327 -35.72 5.22 7.43
C GLU A 327 -36.99 4.58 7.98
N GLN A 328 -37.51 5.11 9.09
CA GLN A 328 -38.74 4.65 9.72
C GLN A 328 -39.80 5.76 9.78
N ASN A 329 -41.02 5.37 9.47
CA ASN A 329 -42.24 6.15 9.72
C ASN A 329 -42.55 6.21 11.22
N LYS A 330 -43.43 7.14 11.61
CA LYS A 330 -43.90 7.29 13.00
C LYS A 330 -44.53 6.02 13.58
N ASP A 331 -45.12 5.17 12.75
CA ASP A 331 -45.73 3.90 13.15
C ASP A 331 -44.73 2.73 13.30
N GLY A 332 -43.43 3.00 13.15
CA GLY A 332 -42.34 2.02 13.20
C GLY A 332 -42.18 1.19 11.92
N SER A 333 -42.99 1.43 10.87
CA SER A 333 -42.74 0.83 9.56
C SER A 333 -41.52 1.43 8.88
N ILE A 334 -40.76 0.60 8.18
CA ILE A 334 -39.62 1.02 7.36
C ILE A 334 -40.15 1.61 6.06
N VAL A 335 -39.62 2.77 5.67
CA VAL A 335 -39.97 3.44 4.42
C VAL A 335 -39.50 2.57 3.25
N LEU A 336 -40.44 2.18 2.40
CA LEU A 336 -40.17 1.34 1.24
C LEU A 336 -39.57 2.17 0.10
N LYS A 337 -38.30 1.95 -0.21
CA LYS A 337 -37.60 2.53 -1.37
C LYS A 337 -37.71 1.56 -2.55
N ASN A 338 -38.02 2.07 -3.74
CA ASN A 338 -38.17 1.29 -4.99
C ASN A 338 -39.07 0.04 -4.87
N LYS A 339 -40.03 0.05 -3.94
CA LYS A 339 -40.90 -1.09 -3.63
C LYS A 339 -40.11 -2.40 -3.41
N SER A 340 -38.91 -2.33 -2.84
CA SER A 340 -38.02 -3.48 -2.65
C SER A 340 -37.40 -3.50 -1.25
N PHE A 341 -37.28 -4.68 -0.66
CA PHE A 341 -36.61 -4.86 0.64
C PHE A 341 -35.15 -4.40 0.60
N LEU A 342 -34.39 -4.90 -0.38
CA LEU A 342 -32.94 -4.67 -0.46
C LEU A 342 -32.58 -3.20 -0.71
N ALA A 343 -33.47 -2.44 -1.33
CA ALA A 343 -33.33 -0.99 -1.52
C ALA A 343 -33.72 -0.18 -0.26
N SER A 344 -34.57 -0.74 0.59
CA SER A 344 -35.10 -0.07 1.79
C SER A 344 -34.19 -0.21 3.02
N VAL A 345 -33.42 -1.29 3.09
CA VAL A 345 -32.47 -1.56 4.19
C VAL A 345 -31.05 -1.54 3.64
N ILE A 346 -30.37 -0.41 3.77
CA ILE A 346 -28.99 -0.22 3.28
C ILE A 346 -28.02 -0.98 4.18
N ARG A 347 -26.99 -1.58 3.57
CA ARG A 347 -26.01 -2.48 4.23
C ARG A 347 -24.60 -2.00 3.87
N PRO A 348 -24.14 -0.87 4.44
CA PRO A 348 -22.99 -0.17 3.87
C PRO A 348 -21.67 -0.89 4.08
N MET A 349 -21.47 -1.57 5.22
CA MET A 349 -20.18 -2.19 5.54
C MET A 349 -20.26 -3.20 6.69
N LYS A 350 -19.19 -3.98 6.87
CA LYS A 350 -18.85 -4.64 8.13
C LYS A 350 -17.52 -4.09 8.66
N LYS A 351 -17.41 -3.94 9.98
CA LYS A 351 -16.17 -3.55 10.69
C LYS A 351 -15.90 -4.49 11.86
N ASN A 352 -14.75 -4.34 12.51
CA ASN A 352 -14.44 -5.11 13.71
C ASN A 352 -14.99 -4.47 14.99
N THR A 353 -15.42 -3.22 14.96
CA THR A 353 -15.93 -2.43 16.10
C THR A 353 -17.28 -1.83 15.77
N TYR A 354 -18.04 -1.44 16.81
CA TYR A 354 -19.16 -0.49 16.67
C TYR A 354 -18.65 0.91 16.33
N SER A 355 -19.55 1.80 15.89
CA SER A 355 -19.24 3.21 15.66
C SER A 355 -19.06 3.94 16.99
N TYR A 356 -18.10 4.84 17.04
CA TYR A 356 -17.75 5.60 18.22
C TYR A 356 -18.37 7.00 18.16
N HIS A 357 -19.36 7.24 19.02
CA HIS A 357 -20.07 8.51 19.13
C HIS A 357 -20.05 9.00 20.57
N LEU A 358 -19.50 10.20 20.81
CA LEU A 358 -19.49 10.82 22.12
C LEU A 358 -20.54 11.93 22.22
N GLN A 359 -21.35 11.89 23.27
CA GLN A 359 -22.25 12.97 23.68
C GLN A 359 -21.84 13.55 25.02
N ILE A 360 -20.79 14.35 24.99
CA ILE A 360 -20.29 15.03 26.19
C ILE A 360 -21.23 16.20 26.49
N ASP A 361 -22.04 16.03 27.52
CA ASP A 361 -22.88 17.08 28.12
C ASP A 361 -22.20 17.74 29.33
N ASN A 362 -21.24 17.06 29.97
CA ASN A 362 -20.49 17.58 31.10
C ASN A 362 -19.35 18.52 30.67
N ILE A 363 -19.38 19.76 31.18
CA ILE A 363 -18.36 20.80 30.90
C ILE A 363 -16.94 20.36 31.27
N LEU A 364 -16.77 19.53 32.31
CA LEU A 364 -15.47 19.05 32.78
C LEU A 364 -14.82 18.06 31.82
N TYR A 365 -15.61 17.36 31.00
CA TYR A 365 -15.16 16.42 29.97
C TYR A 365 -15.03 17.04 28.59
N LYS A 366 -15.51 18.28 28.41
CA LYS A 366 -15.40 19.02 27.14
C LYS A 366 -13.94 19.17 26.76
N THR A 367 -13.63 18.86 25.50
CA THR A 367 -12.25 18.95 24.99
C THR A 367 -11.81 20.42 24.96
N LEU A 368 -10.70 20.72 25.62
CA LEU A 368 -10.05 22.04 25.59
C LEU A 368 -9.05 22.12 24.43
N PHE A 369 -8.20 21.11 24.29
CA PHE A 369 -7.22 20.99 23.23
C PHE A 369 -6.92 19.51 22.94
N ARG A 370 -6.20 19.24 21.85
CA ARG A 370 -5.79 17.88 21.46
C ARG A 370 -4.28 17.77 21.33
N ILE A 371 -3.69 16.66 21.81
CA ILE A 371 -2.28 16.30 21.57
C ILE A 371 -2.24 14.96 20.86
N LYS A 372 -1.66 14.89 19.64
CA LYS A 372 -1.62 13.67 18.80
C LYS A 372 -2.99 12.98 18.72
N SER A 373 -4.04 13.75 18.45
CA SER A 373 -5.45 13.33 18.36
C SER A 373 -6.13 12.93 19.67
N LYS A 374 -5.45 12.96 20.82
CA LYS A 374 -6.09 12.72 22.13
C LYS A 374 -6.69 14.00 22.69
N PRO A 375 -7.98 14.00 23.11
CA PRO A 375 -8.59 15.15 23.76
C PRO A 375 -8.09 15.30 25.20
N PHE A 376 -7.78 16.54 25.59
CA PHE A 376 -7.53 16.92 26.97
C PHE A 376 -8.66 17.83 27.46
N ASN A 377 -9.13 17.58 28.67
CA ASN A 377 -10.25 18.28 29.30
C ASN A 377 -9.83 18.88 30.66
N ILE A 378 -10.77 19.54 31.35
CA ILE A 378 -10.51 20.18 32.65
C ILE A 378 -10.06 19.16 33.70
N LEU A 379 -10.66 17.96 33.74
CA LEU A 379 -10.27 16.92 34.69
C LEU A 379 -8.84 16.41 34.47
N HIS A 380 -8.34 16.39 33.24
CA HIS A 380 -6.93 16.06 32.99
C HIS A 380 -6.00 17.09 33.63
N LEU A 381 -6.31 18.39 33.47
CA LEU A 381 -5.53 19.46 34.07
C LEU A 381 -5.60 19.42 35.61
N LEU A 382 -6.81 19.24 36.16
CA LEU A 382 -7.00 19.08 37.60
C LEU A 382 -6.28 17.85 38.15
N SER A 383 -6.27 16.73 37.41
CA SER A 383 -5.55 15.52 37.81
C SER A 383 -4.06 15.76 37.97
N VAL A 384 -3.44 16.49 37.05
CA VAL A 384 -2.01 16.86 37.14
C VAL A 384 -1.79 17.82 38.32
N LEU A 385 -2.64 18.84 38.47
CA LEU A 385 -2.52 19.82 39.56
C LEU A 385 -2.68 19.17 40.95
N LEU A 386 -3.67 18.29 41.13
CA LEU A 386 -3.91 17.55 42.36
C LEU A 386 -2.78 16.55 42.64
N SER A 387 -2.24 15.89 41.60
CA SER A 387 -1.08 15.01 41.76
C SER A 387 0.14 15.77 42.26
N VAL A 388 0.45 16.91 41.64
CA VAL A 388 1.58 17.76 42.04
C VAL A 388 1.36 18.31 43.45
N GLY A 389 0.18 18.89 43.74
CA GLY A 389 -0.14 19.47 45.05
C GLY A 389 -0.14 18.44 46.16
N GLY A 390 -0.80 17.30 45.96
CA GLY A 390 -0.89 16.19 46.89
C GLY A 390 0.48 15.57 47.20
N PHE A 391 1.32 15.36 46.17
CA PHE A 391 2.69 14.88 46.40
C PHE A 391 3.57 15.93 47.05
N VAL A 392 3.51 17.21 46.67
CA VAL A 392 4.31 18.26 47.33
C VAL A 392 3.96 18.36 48.82
N TYR A 393 2.67 18.28 49.16
CA TYR A 393 2.21 18.29 50.55
C TYR A 393 2.60 17.00 51.31
N GLY A 394 2.28 15.83 50.74
CA GLY A 394 2.57 14.53 51.34
C GLY A 394 4.06 14.29 51.54
N PHE A 395 4.90 14.67 50.57
CA PHE A 395 6.35 14.53 50.68
C PHE A 395 6.98 15.55 51.62
N ARG A 396 6.40 16.75 51.80
CA ARG A 396 6.86 17.67 52.85
C ARG A 396 6.73 17.03 54.23
N LYS A 397 5.60 16.37 54.51
CA LYS A 397 5.36 15.65 55.76
C LYS A 397 6.27 14.42 55.91
N LEU A 398 6.38 13.60 54.86
CA LEU A 398 7.24 12.41 54.84
C LEU A 398 8.73 12.76 55.00
N ARG A 399 9.21 13.83 54.37
CA ARG A 399 10.60 14.27 54.45
C ARG A 399 10.92 14.85 55.83
N GLY A 400 9.98 15.54 56.46
CA GLY A 400 10.10 15.95 57.87
C GLY A 400 10.29 14.74 58.78
N TRP A 401 9.47 13.71 58.59
CA TRP A 401 9.56 12.45 59.34
C TRP A 401 10.86 11.66 59.07
N LEU A 402 11.27 11.50 57.81
CA LEU A 402 12.49 10.79 57.44
C LEU A 402 13.77 11.47 57.95
N LYS A 403 13.80 12.80 57.99
CA LYS A 403 14.93 13.57 58.54
C LYS A 403 15.13 13.34 60.04
N MET A 404 14.05 13.09 60.79
CA MET A 404 14.13 12.82 62.23
C MET A 404 14.70 11.42 62.55
N ARG A 405 14.62 10.46 61.63
CA ARG A 405 14.98 9.05 61.90
C ARG A 405 16.29 8.57 61.28
N MET A 406 16.89 9.29 60.33
CA MET A 406 17.97 8.73 59.48
C MET A 406 19.28 9.52 59.57
N LYS A 407 20.40 8.80 59.81
CA LYS A 407 21.75 9.36 60.06
C LYS A 407 22.45 9.99 58.82
N LYS A 408 21.94 9.81 57.59
CA LYS A 408 22.55 10.33 56.34
C LYS A 408 21.59 11.24 55.54
N PRO A 409 21.42 12.52 55.93
CA PRO A 409 20.34 13.37 55.43
C PRO A 409 20.44 13.73 53.94
N ARG A 410 21.65 13.78 53.36
CA ARG A 410 21.85 14.14 51.93
C ARG A 410 21.39 13.04 50.96
N LEU A 411 21.75 11.78 51.23
CA LEU A 411 21.32 10.62 50.42
C LEU A 411 19.81 10.40 50.51
N VAL A 412 19.24 10.51 51.71
CA VAL A 412 17.79 10.44 51.93
C VAL A 412 17.06 11.56 51.20
N SER A 413 17.61 12.76 51.18
CA SER A 413 17.07 13.89 50.42
C SER A 413 17.09 13.66 48.92
N PHE A 414 18.11 12.99 48.38
CA PHE A 414 18.21 12.68 46.95
C PHE A 414 17.19 11.61 46.55
N PHE A 415 17.17 10.47 47.24
CA PHE A 415 16.22 9.39 46.96
C PHE A 415 14.77 9.81 47.18
N SER A 416 14.49 10.60 48.22
CA SER A 416 13.12 11.13 48.45
C SER A 416 12.65 12.02 47.31
N ARG A 417 13.50 12.90 46.77
CA ARG A 417 13.15 13.72 45.59
C ARG A 417 12.92 12.86 44.36
N PHE A 418 13.75 11.84 44.13
CA PHE A 418 13.58 10.93 43.00
C PHE A 418 12.25 10.14 43.09
N ILE A 419 11.92 9.62 44.27
CA ILE A 419 10.64 8.94 44.53
C ILE A 419 9.47 9.92 44.37
N GLN A 420 9.61 11.16 44.84
CA GLN A 420 8.59 12.19 44.68
C GLN A 420 8.30 12.48 43.21
N TRP A 421 9.33 12.74 42.40
CA TRP A 421 9.16 13.01 40.97
C TRP A 421 8.59 11.81 40.22
N THR A 422 9.07 10.61 40.52
CA THR A 422 8.55 9.36 39.92
C THR A 422 7.09 9.13 40.32
N GLY A 423 6.75 9.36 41.59
CA GLY A 423 5.39 9.21 42.12
C GLY A 423 4.41 10.21 41.51
N ILE A 424 4.81 11.48 41.32
CA ILE A 424 4.01 12.49 40.61
C ILE A 424 3.72 12.02 39.18
N LEU A 425 4.72 11.52 38.45
CA LEU A 425 4.55 11.06 37.08
C LEU A 425 3.60 9.85 37.00
N VAL A 426 3.78 8.87 37.88
CA VAL A 426 2.94 7.66 37.91
C VAL A 426 1.50 8.01 38.30
N LEU A 427 1.29 8.81 39.36
CA LEU A 427 -0.06 9.18 39.79
C LEU A 427 -0.77 10.03 38.73
N SER A 428 -0.07 11.00 38.14
CA SER A 428 -0.63 11.83 37.06
C SER A 428 -1.05 10.95 35.87
N PHE A 429 -0.22 9.97 35.50
CA PHE A 429 -0.53 9.02 34.44
C PHE A 429 -1.75 8.15 34.77
N VAL A 430 -1.85 7.63 36.00
CA VAL A 430 -3.00 6.82 36.45
C VAL A 430 -4.29 7.65 36.48
N LEU A 431 -4.26 8.87 37.02
CA LEU A 431 -5.44 9.73 37.05
C LEU A 431 -5.86 10.16 35.65
N MET A 432 -4.92 10.52 34.76
CA MET A 432 -5.22 10.74 33.35
C MET A 432 -5.91 9.53 32.73
N LYS A 433 -5.47 8.31 33.05
CA LYS A 433 -6.11 7.08 32.57
C LYS A 433 -7.51 6.85 33.15
N ALA A 434 -7.74 7.24 34.39
CA ALA A 434 -9.08 7.20 34.98
C ALA A 434 -10.02 8.20 34.27
N VAL A 435 -9.55 9.40 33.92
CA VAL A 435 -10.32 10.35 33.13
C VAL A 435 -10.56 9.83 31.71
N ASP A 436 -9.56 9.26 31.04
CA ASP A 436 -9.72 8.60 29.73
C ASP A 436 -10.86 7.55 29.77
N LEU A 437 -10.91 6.73 30.83
CA LEU A 437 -11.96 5.72 31.02
C LEU A 437 -13.36 6.34 31.17
N GLY A 438 -13.47 7.50 31.81
CA GLY A 438 -14.75 8.20 31.97
C GLY A 438 -15.38 8.67 30.67
N TYR A 439 -14.62 8.78 29.56
CA TYR A 439 -15.21 9.06 28.25
C TYR A 439 -16.21 7.98 27.79
N SER A 440 -16.04 6.74 28.24
CA SER A 440 -16.98 5.64 27.93
C SER A 440 -18.39 5.88 28.47
N TRP A 441 -18.55 6.73 29.50
CA TRP A 441 -19.87 7.09 30.02
C TRP A 441 -20.68 7.99 29.08
N PHE A 442 -19.99 8.67 28.15
CA PHE A 442 -20.62 9.54 27.15
C PHE A 442 -20.75 8.85 25.78
N GLU A 443 -20.34 7.58 25.68
CA GLU A 443 -20.43 6.81 24.44
C GLU A 443 -21.89 6.40 24.17
N VAL A 444 -22.38 6.72 22.98
CA VAL A 444 -23.73 6.39 22.55
C VAL A 444 -23.75 4.96 22.04
N THR A 445 -24.28 4.05 22.86
CA THR A 445 -24.46 2.62 22.53
C THR A 445 -25.91 2.28 22.15
N ASP A 446 -26.87 3.10 22.58
CA ASP A 446 -28.27 3.07 22.14
C ASP A 446 -28.85 4.48 22.27
N GLY A 447 -29.53 4.98 21.24
CA GLY A 447 -30.25 6.26 21.28
C GLY A 447 -29.87 7.25 20.16
N VAL A 448 -30.29 8.50 20.32
CA VAL A 448 -30.11 9.55 19.29
C VAL A 448 -28.63 9.86 19.11
N ILE A 449 -28.15 9.97 17.86
CA ILE A 449 -26.83 10.51 17.52
C ILE A 449 -26.98 12.00 17.18
N LYS A 450 -26.79 12.87 18.17
CA LYS A 450 -27.01 14.33 18.02
C LYS A 450 -26.20 14.94 16.88
N SER A 451 -24.97 14.47 16.65
CA SER A 451 -24.07 14.96 15.59
C SER A 451 -24.58 14.69 14.17
N TYR A 452 -25.53 13.77 14.00
CA TYR A 452 -26.10 13.43 12.69
C TYR A 452 -27.44 14.12 12.43
N SER A 453 -28.04 14.77 13.43
CA SER A 453 -29.33 15.44 13.29
C SER A 453 -29.32 16.45 12.14
N GLY A 454 -30.31 16.37 11.27
CA GLY A 454 -30.45 17.26 10.10
C GLY A 454 -29.54 16.96 8.92
N LEU A 455 -28.58 16.04 9.06
CA LEU A 455 -27.73 15.63 7.94
C LEU A 455 -28.52 14.76 6.95
N ASN A 456 -28.15 14.85 5.67
CA ASN A 456 -28.66 13.94 4.65
C ASN A 456 -28.04 12.54 4.80
N GLU A 457 -28.67 11.55 4.17
CA GLU A 457 -28.31 10.14 4.28
C GLU A 457 -26.87 9.86 3.80
N LYS A 458 -26.48 10.42 2.65
CA LYS A 458 -25.13 10.24 2.07
C LYS A 458 -24.04 10.70 3.04
N LYS A 459 -24.18 11.91 3.61
CA LYS A 459 -23.21 12.47 4.55
C LYS A 459 -23.12 11.66 5.86
N VAL A 460 -24.22 11.08 6.32
CA VAL A 460 -24.21 10.17 7.49
C VAL A 460 -23.44 8.89 7.16
N LEU A 461 -23.67 8.30 5.99
CA LEU A 461 -22.92 7.12 5.56
C LEU A 461 -21.42 7.42 5.46
N ASP A 462 -21.02 8.54 4.87
CA ASP A 462 -19.61 8.96 4.78
C ASP A 462 -18.96 9.09 6.17
N LEU A 463 -19.64 9.77 7.11
CA LEU A 463 -19.17 9.89 8.49
C LEU A 463 -19.07 8.55 9.21
N LEU A 464 -19.96 7.60 8.89
CA LEU A 464 -19.96 6.26 9.45
C LEU A 464 -18.80 5.42 8.87
N PHE A 465 -18.47 5.59 7.59
CA PHE A 465 -17.31 4.96 6.95
C PHE A 465 -16.00 5.41 7.61
N ASP A 466 -15.83 6.71 7.85
CA ASP A 466 -14.64 7.28 8.48
C ASP A 466 -14.58 7.06 10.00
N ASN A 467 -15.69 6.63 10.62
CA ASN A 467 -15.74 6.40 12.06
C ASN A 467 -14.84 5.21 12.46
N ARG A 468 -13.84 5.50 13.31
CA ARG A 468 -12.94 4.51 13.90
C ARG A 468 -12.92 4.65 15.41
N HIS A 469 -13.05 3.52 16.10
CA HIS A 469 -12.95 3.49 17.55
C HIS A 469 -11.49 3.78 18.00
N PRO A 470 -11.24 4.79 18.86
CA PRO A 470 -9.87 5.27 19.15
C PRO A 470 -9.04 4.30 20.01
N HIS A 471 -9.69 3.42 20.76
CA HIS A 471 -9.03 2.55 21.75
C HIS A 471 -9.26 1.05 21.56
N LYS A 472 -9.99 0.64 20.51
CA LYS A 472 -10.46 -0.73 20.34
C LYS A 472 -10.21 -1.18 18.91
N LEU A 473 -9.72 -2.40 18.75
CA LEU A 473 -9.44 -2.99 17.45
C LEU A 473 -10.52 -4.01 17.04
N GLU A 474 -11.25 -4.56 18.00
CA GLU A 474 -12.32 -5.52 17.75
C GLU A 474 -13.34 -5.59 18.90
N GLU A 475 -14.55 -6.06 18.57
CA GLU A 475 -15.55 -6.51 19.53
C GLU A 475 -15.31 -7.94 20.01
N LYS A 476 -15.78 -8.24 21.22
CA LYS A 476 -15.71 -9.62 21.74
C LYS A 476 -16.67 -10.56 21.02
N ARG A 477 -17.84 -10.07 20.60
CA ARG A 477 -18.90 -10.86 19.96
C ARG A 477 -19.25 -10.28 18.60
N VAL A 478 -19.80 -11.14 17.75
CA VAL A 478 -20.37 -10.74 16.46
C VAL A 478 -21.73 -10.09 16.71
N GLY A 479 -22.04 -8.98 16.03
CA GLY A 479 -23.24 -8.18 16.30
C GLY A 479 -23.60 -7.25 15.14
N SER A 480 -24.71 -6.54 15.26
CA SER A 480 -25.18 -5.63 14.22
C SER A 480 -25.37 -4.22 14.78
N GLU A 481 -25.01 -3.20 14.03
CA GLU A 481 -25.34 -1.81 14.35
C GLU A 481 -26.39 -1.30 13.38
N LEU A 482 -27.48 -0.75 13.93
CA LEU A 482 -28.57 -0.20 13.14
C LEU A 482 -28.60 1.32 13.32
N ILE A 483 -28.49 2.04 12.22
CA ILE A 483 -28.67 3.49 12.14
C ILE A 483 -30.04 3.78 11.53
N VAL A 484 -30.97 4.25 12.35
CA VAL A 484 -32.37 4.44 11.97
C VAL A 484 -32.72 5.91 11.90
N LYS A 485 -33.14 6.37 10.72
CA LYS A 485 -33.59 7.75 10.51
C LYS A 485 -35.07 7.88 10.87
N ARG A 486 -35.41 8.86 11.73
CA ARG A 486 -36.79 9.25 12.09
C ARG A 486 -36.86 10.76 12.22
N ASN A 487 -37.79 11.42 11.52
CA ASN A 487 -38.00 12.88 11.64
C ASN A 487 -36.70 13.72 11.61
N LYS A 488 -35.80 13.47 10.64
CA LYS A 488 -34.47 14.11 10.50
C LYS A 488 -33.47 13.84 11.65
N GLN A 489 -33.79 12.98 12.59
CA GLN A 489 -32.87 12.48 13.62
C GLN A 489 -32.41 11.06 13.27
N TYR A 490 -31.23 10.69 13.78
CA TYR A 490 -30.65 9.37 13.59
C TYR A 490 -30.50 8.69 14.95
N PHE A 491 -30.91 7.43 15.02
CA PHE A 491 -30.86 6.61 16.22
C PHE A 491 -29.91 5.44 15.99
N LEU A 492 -29.05 5.19 16.96
CA LEU A 492 -28.14 4.05 17.02
C LEU A 492 -28.78 2.94 17.85
N TYR A 493 -28.64 1.71 17.37
CA TYR A 493 -29.09 0.52 18.08
C TYR A 493 -28.11 -0.64 17.85
N GLU A 494 -27.54 -1.17 18.93
CA GLU A 494 -26.81 -2.44 18.89
C GLU A 494 -27.79 -3.64 18.90
N ARG A 495 -27.58 -4.61 18.02
CA ARG A 495 -28.41 -5.81 17.86
C ARG A 495 -27.56 -7.05 17.65
N LYS A 496 -28.20 -8.21 17.71
CA LYS A 496 -27.55 -9.50 17.45
C LYS A 496 -27.29 -9.71 15.95
N LYS A 497 -26.54 -10.78 15.64
CA LYS A 497 -26.03 -11.09 14.29
C LYS A 497 -27.11 -11.50 13.26
N VAL A 498 -28.30 -11.92 13.70
CA VAL A 498 -29.43 -12.22 12.81
C VAL A 498 -30.56 -11.22 13.02
N LEU A 499 -31.02 -10.57 11.95
CA LEU A 499 -32.11 -9.59 11.97
C LEU A 499 -33.37 -10.14 11.26
N TYR A 500 -34.52 -10.01 11.91
CA TYR A 500 -35.80 -10.53 11.40
C TYR A 500 -36.72 -9.40 11.00
N PHE A 501 -37.14 -9.40 9.74
CA PHE A 501 -38.07 -8.44 9.17
C PHE A 501 -39.38 -9.12 8.81
N LYS A 502 -40.49 -8.43 9.07
CA LYS A 502 -41.82 -8.81 8.60
C LYS A 502 -42.17 -7.95 7.39
N MET A 503 -42.48 -8.59 6.28
CA MET A 503 -42.88 -7.92 5.04
C MET A 503 -44.27 -8.39 4.60
N ASN A 504 -45.23 -7.46 4.52
CA ASN A 504 -46.53 -7.72 3.92
C ASN A 504 -46.50 -7.35 2.44
N VAL A 505 -46.99 -8.22 1.57
CA VAL A 505 -47.04 -8.03 0.12
C VAL A 505 -48.46 -7.98 -0.42
N SER A 506 -48.65 -7.27 -1.54
CA SER A 506 -49.91 -7.20 -2.29
C SER A 506 -50.23 -8.53 -2.98
N LYS A 507 -51.40 -8.62 -3.65
CA LYS A 507 -51.74 -9.78 -4.49
C LYS A 507 -50.69 -10.03 -5.58
N GLN A 508 -50.07 -8.97 -6.10
CA GLN A 508 -49.00 -8.99 -7.10
C GLN A 508 -47.60 -9.16 -6.48
N GLN A 509 -47.48 -9.62 -5.22
CA GLN A 509 -46.20 -9.84 -4.52
C GLN A 509 -45.34 -8.57 -4.32
N VAL A 510 -45.94 -7.39 -4.43
CA VAL A 510 -45.24 -6.12 -4.22
C VAL A 510 -45.21 -5.77 -2.73
N PRO A 511 -44.07 -5.44 -2.12
CA PRO A 511 -43.98 -4.98 -0.74
C PRO A 511 -44.90 -3.78 -0.46
N VAL A 512 -45.72 -3.90 0.60
CA VAL A 512 -46.65 -2.86 1.06
C VAL A 512 -46.24 -2.32 2.43
N LYS A 513 -45.77 -3.20 3.33
CA LYS A 513 -45.38 -2.82 4.69
C LYS A 513 -44.18 -3.64 5.14
N LEU A 514 -43.17 -2.99 5.71
CA LEU A 514 -41.94 -3.61 6.19
C LEU A 514 -41.66 -3.16 7.63
N ARG A 515 -41.30 -4.09 8.52
CA ARG A 515 -40.92 -3.79 9.91
C ARG A 515 -39.79 -4.71 10.36
N LEU A 516 -38.84 -4.20 11.13
CA LEU A 516 -37.94 -5.03 11.94
C LEU A 516 -38.74 -5.54 13.15
N ILE A 517 -38.78 -6.85 13.37
CA ILE A 517 -39.61 -7.47 14.40
C ILE A 517 -38.80 -8.18 15.49
N ALA A 518 -37.60 -8.67 15.19
CA ALA A 518 -36.77 -9.38 16.14
C ALA A 518 -35.29 -9.40 15.72
N ASN A 519 -34.43 -9.83 16.63
CA ASN A 519 -33.03 -10.16 16.36
C ASN A 519 -32.61 -11.38 17.21
N SER A 520 -31.63 -12.15 16.74
CA SER A 520 -31.17 -13.35 17.43
C SER A 520 -29.70 -13.67 17.17
N ASP A 521 -29.11 -14.50 18.02
CA ASP A 521 -27.81 -15.12 17.80
C ASP A 521 -27.93 -16.41 16.96
N SER A 522 -29.14 -16.92 16.75
CA SER A 522 -29.37 -18.10 15.92
C SER A 522 -30.19 -17.74 14.69
N LEU A 523 -29.90 -18.39 13.57
CA LEU A 523 -30.76 -18.39 12.39
C LEU A 523 -31.92 -19.34 12.66
N LYS A 524 -33.14 -18.79 12.65
CA LYS A 524 -34.40 -19.50 12.90
C LYS A 524 -35.32 -19.23 11.73
N THR A 525 -35.66 -20.25 10.96
CA THR A 525 -36.60 -20.12 9.85
C THR A 525 -37.34 -21.44 9.69
N ASP A 526 -38.54 -21.39 9.14
CA ASP A 526 -39.37 -22.56 8.89
C ASP A 526 -38.76 -23.47 7.80
N LEU A 527 -37.67 -23.02 7.15
CA LEU A 527 -36.89 -23.76 6.17
C LEU A 527 -35.86 -24.72 6.80
N LEU A 528 -35.57 -24.56 8.09
CA LEU A 528 -34.64 -25.38 8.85
C LEU A 528 -35.42 -26.18 9.89
N GLU A 529 -35.02 -27.44 10.12
CA GLU A 529 -35.62 -28.28 11.17
C GLU A 529 -35.30 -27.74 12.56
N GLU A 530 -34.09 -27.22 12.75
CA GLU A 530 -33.62 -26.64 14.00
C GLU A 530 -32.92 -25.30 13.81
N ALA A 531 -32.86 -24.52 14.90
CA ALA A 531 -32.16 -23.25 14.92
C ALA A 531 -30.64 -23.45 14.86
N ILE A 532 -29.96 -22.81 13.91
CA ILE A 532 -28.50 -22.90 13.76
C ILE A 532 -27.83 -21.69 14.43
N ASP A 533 -26.79 -21.90 15.24
CA ASP A 533 -25.97 -20.80 15.75
C ASP A 533 -25.26 -20.08 14.59
N ALA A 534 -25.62 -18.82 14.35
CA ALA A 534 -25.15 -18.09 13.19
C ALA A 534 -23.67 -17.73 13.34
N LYS A 535 -22.80 -18.15 12.42
CA LYS A 535 -21.37 -17.74 12.45
C LYS A 535 -21.13 -16.42 11.73
N SER A 536 -22.00 -16.04 10.80
CA SER A 536 -22.02 -14.75 10.09
C SER A 536 -23.31 -13.96 10.39
N HIS A 537 -23.53 -12.90 9.63
CA HIS A 537 -24.69 -12.02 9.72
C HIS A 537 -25.76 -12.42 8.71
N TYR A 538 -27.00 -12.56 9.18
CA TYR A 538 -28.12 -12.95 8.33
C TYR A 538 -29.30 -12.00 8.49
N ILE A 539 -30.02 -11.83 7.39
CA ILE A 539 -31.27 -11.10 7.34
C ILE A 539 -32.37 -12.07 6.94
N VAL A 540 -33.37 -12.24 7.80
CA VAL A 540 -34.52 -13.09 7.53
C VAL A 540 -35.72 -12.21 7.26
N VAL A 541 -36.30 -12.32 6.06
CA VAL A 541 -37.50 -11.62 5.67
C VAL A 541 -38.67 -12.61 5.67
N LYS A 542 -39.53 -12.52 6.68
CA LYS A 542 -40.77 -13.29 6.78
C LYS A 542 -41.86 -12.60 5.96
N ILE A 543 -42.31 -13.24 4.89
CA ILE A 543 -43.24 -12.67 3.92
C ILE A 543 -44.67 -13.13 4.23
N TYR A 544 -45.58 -12.17 4.31
CA TYR A 544 -47.00 -12.37 4.58
C TYR A 544 -47.85 -11.75 3.47
N SER A 545 -49.01 -12.34 3.21
CA SER A 545 -50.04 -11.72 2.36
C SER A 545 -50.58 -10.43 2.98
N ALA A 546 -51.28 -9.62 2.18
CA ALA A 546 -52.01 -8.45 2.67
C ALA A 546 -52.99 -8.77 3.82
N LYS A 547 -53.57 -9.98 3.83
CA LYS A 547 -54.46 -10.48 4.89
C LYS A 547 -53.73 -11.07 6.11
N GLY A 548 -52.40 -11.03 6.14
CA GLY A 548 -51.60 -11.49 7.27
C GLY A 548 -51.30 -13.00 7.32
N LYS A 549 -51.72 -13.79 6.31
CA LYS A 549 -51.30 -15.20 6.16
C LYS A 549 -49.81 -15.28 5.79
N TRP A 550 -49.02 -16.08 6.50
CA TRP A 550 -47.61 -16.36 6.15
C TRP A 550 -47.51 -17.04 4.79
N LEU A 551 -46.53 -16.65 3.99
CA LEU A 551 -46.31 -17.16 2.63
C LEU A 551 -44.99 -17.92 2.52
N ARG A 552 -43.88 -17.28 2.91
CA ARG A 552 -42.53 -17.87 2.86
C ARG A 552 -41.55 -17.03 3.69
N ASP A 553 -40.40 -17.62 3.99
CA ASP A 553 -39.23 -16.92 4.48
C ASP A 553 -38.21 -16.73 3.34
N GLN A 554 -37.46 -15.63 3.38
CA GLN A 554 -36.27 -15.43 2.57
C GLN A 554 -35.09 -15.10 3.48
N VAL A 555 -33.94 -15.72 3.22
CA VAL A 555 -32.72 -15.50 4.02
C VAL A 555 -31.65 -14.88 3.13
N TYR A 556 -31.10 -13.76 3.57
CA TYR A 556 -30.02 -13.06 2.88
C TYR A 556 -28.77 -13.00 3.78
N ASN A 557 -27.59 -13.02 3.16
CA ASN A 557 -26.39 -12.54 3.85
C ASN A 557 -26.35 -10.99 3.86
N HIS A 558 -25.31 -10.42 4.49
CA HIS A 558 -25.14 -8.97 4.58
C HIS A 558 -24.95 -8.28 3.21
N LEU A 559 -24.38 -8.97 2.22
CA LEU A 559 -24.28 -8.43 0.85
C LEU A 559 -25.63 -8.39 0.13
N GLY A 560 -26.67 -9.03 0.67
CA GLY A 560 -27.98 -9.15 0.05
C GLY A 560 -28.10 -10.33 -0.93
N VAL A 561 -27.18 -11.28 -0.89
CA VAL A 561 -27.27 -12.53 -1.65
C VAL A 561 -28.34 -13.41 -1.01
N ASP A 562 -29.30 -13.88 -1.81
CA ASP A 562 -30.34 -14.81 -1.38
C ASP A 562 -29.72 -16.20 -1.13
N LEU A 563 -29.84 -16.68 0.10
CA LEU A 563 -29.36 -17.97 0.59
C LEU A 563 -30.49 -18.98 0.78
N THR A 564 -31.75 -18.62 0.50
CA THR A 564 -32.95 -19.41 0.83
C THR A 564 -32.87 -20.85 0.31
N SER A 565 -32.49 -21.04 -0.96
CA SER A 565 -32.32 -22.37 -1.56
C SER A 565 -31.04 -23.08 -1.13
N LYS A 566 -30.07 -22.33 -0.59
CA LYS A 566 -28.75 -22.85 -0.19
C LYS A 566 -28.74 -23.41 1.22
N LEU A 567 -29.70 -23.08 2.07
CA LEU A 567 -29.75 -23.49 3.48
C LEU A 567 -29.64 -25.01 3.71
N LYS A 568 -29.99 -25.82 2.71
CA LYS A 568 -29.98 -27.30 2.77
C LYS A 568 -28.89 -27.95 1.90
N LEU A 569 -28.05 -27.16 1.23
CA LEU A 569 -26.98 -27.73 0.42
C LEU A 569 -25.90 -28.33 1.32
N GLU A 570 -25.37 -29.47 0.88
CA GLU A 570 -24.17 -30.02 1.49
C GLU A 570 -22.99 -29.09 1.24
N ASP A 571 -22.13 -28.96 2.25
CA ASP A 571 -20.94 -28.13 2.21
C ASP A 571 -19.77 -28.90 1.55
N PRO A 572 -19.30 -28.48 0.36
CA PRO A 572 -18.20 -29.15 -0.30
C PRO A 572 -16.87 -28.78 0.38
N PRO A 573 -15.93 -29.71 0.54
CA PRO A 573 -14.61 -29.39 1.07
C PRO A 573 -13.85 -28.46 0.12
N LYS A 574 -13.30 -27.35 0.65
CA LYS A 574 -12.59 -26.35 -0.16
C LYS A 574 -11.11 -26.27 0.18
N ARG A 575 -10.32 -25.92 -0.84
CA ARG A 575 -8.94 -25.46 -0.65
C ARG A 575 -8.96 -23.94 -0.52
N ILE A 576 -8.60 -23.45 0.66
CA ILE A 576 -8.57 -22.01 0.99
C ILE A 576 -7.13 -21.54 0.96
N LEU A 577 -6.77 -20.63 0.05
CA LEU A 577 -5.44 -20.02 -0.02
C LEU A 577 -5.48 -18.60 0.54
N VAL A 578 -4.62 -18.28 1.50
CA VAL A 578 -4.48 -16.91 2.01
C VAL A 578 -3.07 -16.40 1.82
N PHE A 579 -2.98 -15.25 1.15
CA PHE A 579 -1.76 -14.45 1.05
C PHE A 579 -1.72 -13.43 2.19
N VAL A 580 -0.64 -13.42 2.97
CA VAL A 580 -0.46 -12.49 4.09
C VAL A 580 0.77 -11.62 3.84
N ASN A 581 0.55 -10.38 3.42
CA ASN A 581 1.63 -9.44 3.09
C ASN A 581 2.40 -8.97 4.34
N GLY A 582 3.57 -8.39 4.10
CA GLY A 582 4.37 -7.72 5.11
C GLY A 582 4.15 -6.21 5.14
N TYR A 583 5.23 -5.48 5.38
CA TYR A 583 5.22 -4.03 5.36
C TYR A 583 4.99 -3.50 3.93
N ARG A 584 3.84 -2.84 3.69
CA ARG A 584 3.58 -1.98 2.53
C ARG A 584 4.48 -0.72 2.55
N PRO A 585 5.41 -0.55 1.60
CA PRO A 585 6.08 0.73 1.42
C PRO A 585 5.13 1.78 0.84
N THR A 586 5.38 3.07 1.09
CA THR A 586 4.53 4.17 0.59
C THR A 586 4.65 4.47 -0.89
N SER A 587 5.53 3.75 -1.58
CA SER A 587 5.67 3.82 -3.03
C SER A 587 5.92 2.41 -3.56
N LEU A 588 5.48 2.16 -4.79
CA LEU A 588 5.76 0.94 -5.57
C LEU A 588 6.76 1.29 -6.69
N GLY A 589 7.73 2.15 -6.35
CA GLY A 589 8.90 2.40 -7.17
C GLY A 589 9.54 1.10 -7.68
N SER A 590 10.24 1.25 -8.80
CA SER A 590 10.86 0.14 -9.52
C SER A 590 11.91 -0.63 -8.71
N THR A 591 12.33 -0.06 -7.57
CA THR A 591 13.23 -0.68 -6.59
C THR A 591 12.72 -0.47 -5.16
N PHE A 592 13.05 -1.40 -4.27
CA PHE A 592 12.65 -1.33 -2.86
C PHE A 592 13.39 -0.21 -2.10
N GLU A 593 14.52 0.26 -2.61
CA GLU A 593 15.29 1.39 -2.11
C GLU A 593 14.51 2.70 -2.23
N GLU A 594 13.98 3.00 -3.43
CA GLU A 594 13.17 4.20 -3.72
C GLU A 594 11.94 4.29 -2.81
N ASN A 595 11.28 3.14 -2.63
CA ASN A 595 10.14 2.94 -1.75
C ASN A 595 10.37 3.41 -0.31
N PHE A 596 11.61 3.39 0.18
CA PHE A 596 11.99 3.85 1.50
C PHE A 596 12.68 5.21 1.51
N GLU A 597 13.23 5.66 0.38
CA GLU A 597 13.65 7.04 0.22
C GLU A 597 12.46 8.00 0.30
N ASP A 598 11.31 7.62 -0.26
CA ASP A 598 10.03 8.35 -0.13
C ASP A 598 9.55 8.43 1.33
N ILE A 599 9.75 7.37 2.10
CA ILE A 599 9.43 7.37 3.53
C ILE A 599 10.42 8.28 4.29
N ARG A 600 11.69 8.32 3.89
CA ARG A 600 12.71 9.21 4.47
C ARG A 600 12.41 10.68 4.18
N SER A 601 11.94 11.01 2.97
CA SER A 601 11.63 12.39 2.57
C SER A 601 10.31 12.88 3.16
N ASN A 602 9.26 12.05 3.17
CA ASN A 602 7.91 12.47 3.58
C ASN A 602 7.57 12.13 5.03
N GLY A 603 8.29 11.19 5.67
CA GLY A 603 8.11 10.84 7.08
C GLY A 603 6.79 10.16 7.44
N LEU A 604 6.00 9.73 6.45
CA LEU A 604 4.68 9.14 6.63
C LEU A 604 4.71 7.65 6.30
N GLU A 605 4.22 6.82 7.21
CA GLU A 605 3.93 5.41 6.96
C GLU A 605 2.44 5.27 6.61
N PHE A 606 2.07 4.23 5.86
CA PHE A 606 0.65 3.88 5.72
C PHE A 606 0.05 3.55 7.10
N PRO A 607 -1.28 3.75 7.29
CA PRO A 607 -1.96 3.31 8.50
C PRO A 607 -1.79 1.79 8.69
N ASN A 608 -1.72 1.36 9.95
CA ASN A 608 -1.73 -0.08 10.27
C ASN A 608 -2.98 -0.77 9.69
N SER A 609 -2.86 -2.08 9.47
CA SER A 609 -3.94 -2.94 9.02
C SER A 609 -5.24 -2.76 9.80
N LEU A 610 -6.34 -2.78 9.07
CA LEU A 610 -7.71 -2.80 9.61
C LEU A 610 -8.16 -4.21 10.01
N ASN A 611 -7.29 -5.21 9.82
CA ASN A 611 -7.50 -6.61 10.11
C ASN A 611 -8.71 -7.24 9.38
N ARG A 612 -8.88 -6.85 8.12
CA ARG A 612 -9.88 -7.39 7.20
C ARG A 612 -9.20 -8.23 6.11
N LEU A 613 -9.97 -9.10 5.49
CA LEU A 613 -9.55 -9.87 4.32
C LEU A 613 -10.19 -9.31 3.05
N PHE A 614 -9.47 -9.43 1.94
CA PHE A 614 -9.89 -8.97 0.63
C PHE A 614 -9.87 -10.13 -0.36
N THR A 615 -10.72 -10.06 -1.39
CA THR A 615 -10.77 -11.04 -2.50
C THR A 615 -9.80 -10.69 -3.63
N GLU A 616 -9.12 -9.56 -3.51
CA GLU A 616 -8.15 -9.04 -4.49
C GLU A 616 -6.93 -8.46 -3.75
N ASP A 617 -5.80 -8.41 -4.43
CA ASP A 617 -4.56 -7.79 -3.94
C ASP A 617 -4.66 -6.25 -3.98
N ARG A 618 -5.57 -5.70 -3.16
CA ARG A 618 -5.95 -4.27 -3.22
C ARG A 618 -4.77 -3.30 -3.06
N TYR A 619 -3.70 -3.74 -2.41
CA TYR A 619 -2.49 -2.94 -2.14
C TYR A 619 -1.35 -3.25 -3.11
N ASN A 620 -1.59 -4.06 -4.15
CA ASN A 620 -0.62 -4.39 -5.17
C ASN A 620 0.68 -4.93 -4.54
N TYR A 621 0.57 -5.77 -3.51
CA TYR A 621 1.72 -6.28 -2.78
C TYR A 621 2.33 -7.50 -3.46
N TRP A 622 1.50 -8.32 -4.10
CA TRP A 622 1.83 -9.62 -4.67
C TRP A 622 1.76 -9.59 -6.19
N HIS A 623 0.60 -9.22 -6.73
CA HIS A 623 0.28 -9.35 -8.16
C HIS A 623 1.22 -8.59 -9.10
N PRO A 624 1.70 -7.37 -8.77
CA PRO A 624 2.62 -6.66 -9.66
C PRO A 624 3.93 -7.41 -9.89
N TRP A 625 4.33 -8.26 -8.95
CA TRP A 625 5.65 -8.87 -9.01
C TRP A 625 5.60 -10.22 -9.71
N LYS A 626 5.59 -10.16 -11.05
CA LYS A 626 5.53 -11.34 -11.94
C LYS A 626 4.28 -12.21 -11.69
N GLN A 627 3.19 -11.61 -11.20
CA GLN A 627 1.95 -12.33 -10.88
C GLN A 627 2.23 -13.55 -9.99
N ILE A 628 3.07 -13.35 -8.96
CA ILE A 628 3.53 -14.44 -8.10
C ILE A 628 2.37 -15.13 -7.40
N ASP A 629 1.35 -14.38 -7.01
CA ASP A 629 0.11 -14.90 -6.45
C ASP A 629 -0.64 -15.78 -7.44
N ASP A 630 -0.79 -15.37 -8.71
CA ASP A 630 -1.39 -16.19 -9.77
C ASP A 630 -0.62 -17.51 -9.93
N THR A 631 0.71 -17.46 -9.87
CA THR A 631 1.53 -18.66 -9.99
C THR A 631 1.34 -19.61 -8.80
N PHE A 632 1.22 -19.08 -7.58
CA PHE A 632 0.83 -19.87 -6.40
C PHE A 632 -0.59 -20.42 -6.54
N ARG A 633 -1.55 -19.64 -7.05
CA ARG A 633 -2.94 -20.08 -7.28
C ARG A 633 -2.99 -21.21 -8.29
N LEU A 634 -2.28 -21.11 -9.41
CA LEU A 634 -2.18 -22.16 -10.42
C LEU A 634 -1.57 -23.45 -9.85
N ARG A 635 -0.57 -23.33 -8.97
CA ARG A 635 0.07 -24.49 -8.35
C ARG A 635 -0.81 -25.16 -7.31
N ILE A 636 -1.36 -24.39 -6.37
CA ILE A 636 -2.15 -24.90 -5.23
C ILE A 636 -3.57 -25.27 -5.66
N ASN A 637 -4.06 -24.69 -6.76
CA ASN A 637 -5.40 -24.87 -7.31
C ASN A 637 -6.52 -24.65 -6.25
N PRO A 638 -6.53 -23.51 -5.54
CA PRO A 638 -7.50 -23.27 -4.48
C PRO A 638 -8.91 -23.05 -5.03
N THR A 639 -9.92 -23.47 -4.26
CA THR A 639 -11.33 -23.16 -4.54
C THR A 639 -11.62 -21.70 -4.27
N GLU A 640 -11.05 -21.17 -3.19
CA GLU A 640 -11.20 -19.77 -2.78
C GLU A 640 -9.85 -19.23 -2.32
N TYR A 641 -9.60 -17.95 -2.56
CA TYR A 641 -8.39 -17.28 -2.12
C TYR A 641 -8.65 -15.88 -1.58
N TYR A 642 -7.81 -15.46 -0.64
CA TYR A 642 -7.95 -14.20 0.08
C TYR A 642 -6.61 -13.53 0.32
N TYR A 643 -6.63 -12.21 0.48
CA TYR A 643 -5.49 -11.37 0.81
C TYR A 643 -5.72 -10.75 2.18
N ALA A 644 -4.83 -11.01 3.13
CA ALA A 644 -4.83 -10.42 4.46
C ALA A 644 -3.74 -9.37 4.57
N ASP A 645 -4.10 -8.18 5.09
CA ASP A 645 -3.15 -7.08 5.30
C ASP A 645 -2.38 -7.26 6.61
N GLY A 646 -1.15 -7.77 6.54
CA GLY A 646 -0.21 -7.86 7.66
C GLY A 646 0.58 -6.58 7.94
N HIS A 647 0.34 -5.48 7.22
CA HIS A 647 1.09 -4.23 7.38
C HIS A 647 0.90 -3.62 8.78
N HIS A 648 2.04 -3.35 9.42
CA HIS A 648 2.16 -2.61 10.66
C HIS A 648 3.40 -1.72 10.58
N SER A 649 3.39 -0.58 11.28
CA SER A 649 4.52 0.35 11.32
C SER A 649 5.86 -0.36 11.60
N VAL A 650 6.94 0.16 11.00
CA VAL A 650 8.34 -0.24 11.23
C VAL A 650 8.69 -0.21 12.71
N SER A 651 7.99 0.56 13.54
CA SER A 651 8.14 0.52 15.00
C SER A 651 7.90 -0.86 15.63
N THR A 652 7.17 -1.74 14.94
CA THR A 652 6.92 -3.14 15.32
C THR A 652 7.96 -4.14 14.81
N SER A 653 8.84 -3.72 13.90
CA SER A 653 9.95 -4.52 13.36
C SER A 653 11.12 -4.65 14.36
N ASN A 654 12.14 -5.42 13.98
CA ASN A 654 13.41 -5.48 14.72
C ASN A 654 14.16 -4.13 14.74
N HIS A 655 13.88 -3.24 13.79
CA HIS A 655 14.45 -1.89 13.73
C HIS A 655 13.85 -0.92 14.75
N ARG A 656 12.61 -1.17 15.21
CA ARG A 656 11.88 -0.43 16.28
C ARG A 656 11.53 1.02 16.01
N SER A 657 12.11 1.63 14.98
CA SER A 657 11.73 2.95 14.49
C SER A 657 12.13 3.09 13.03
N LEU A 658 11.42 3.97 12.33
CA LEU A 658 11.75 4.33 10.95
C LEU A 658 13.15 4.95 10.86
N LEU A 659 13.52 5.83 11.81
CA LEU A 659 14.84 6.46 11.86
C LEU A 659 15.98 5.44 11.92
N ASN A 660 15.86 4.40 12.76
CA ASN A 660 16.86 3.35 12.87
C ASN A 660 16.98 2.56 11.55
N PHE A 661 15.84 2.21 10.97
CA PHE A 661 15.79 1.50 9.70
C PHE A 661 16.48 2.28 8.59
N SER A 662 16.07 3.54 8.37
CA SER A 662 16.62 4.42 7.34
C SER A 662 18.10 4.68 7.55
N THR A 663 18.53 4.95 8.79
CA THR A 663 19.94 5.17 9.13
C THR A 663 20.78 3.94 8.81
N ASN A 664 20.35 2.75 9.25
CA ASN A 664 21.09 1.50 9.00
C ASN A 664 21.16 1.16 7.52
N SER A 665 20.06 1.34 6.79
CA SER A 665 20.02 1.07 5.35
C SER A 665 20.95 1.99 4.55
N GLY A 666 21.06 3.27 4.94
CA GLY A 666 21.90 4.25 4.25
C GLY A 666 23.41 4.01 4.44
N ILE A 667 23.83 3.41 5.55
CA ILE A 667 25.24 3.09 5.83
C ILE A 667 25.65 1.67 5.42
N TYR A 668 24.69 0.80 5.12
CA TYR A 668 24.97 -0.59 4.77
C TYR A 668 25.61 -0.67 3.38
N PRO A 669 26.69 -1.44 3.19
CA PRO A 669 27.34 -1.53 1.89
C PRO A 669 26.43 -2.17 0.84
N LYS A 670 26.44 -1.59 -0.36
CA LYS A 670 25.82 -2.18 -1.55
C LYS A 670 26.47 -3.54 -1.88
N ARG A 671 25.75 -4.35 -2.67
CA ARG A 671 26.26 -5.61 -3.23
C ARG A 671 27.62 -5.39 -3.93
N CYS A 672 28.60 -6.25 -3.65
CA CYS A 672 29.87 -6.23 -4.40
C CYS A 672 29.63 -6.52 -5.90
N ARG A 673 30.45 -5.96 -6.79
CA ARG A 673 30.29 -6.22 -8.24
C ARG A 673 30.66 -7.66 -8.63
N ASN A 674 31.68 -8.23 -7.98
CA ASN A 674 32.16 -9.57 -8.28
C ASN A 674 31.57 -10.60 -7.30
N PRO A 675 30.82 -11.62 -7.76
CA PRO A 675 30.23 -12.64 -6.91
C PRO A 675 31.24 -13.59 -6.26
N LYS A 676 32.50 -13.62 -6.73
CA LYS A 676 33.57 -14.46 -6.17
C LYS A 676 34.49 -13.73 -5.21
N MET A 677 34.48 -12.39 -5.19
CA MET A 677 35.39 -11.58 -4.35
C MET A 677 34.62 -10.50 -3.59
N HIS A 678 34.52 -10.68 -2.27
CA HIS A 678 33.81 -9.78 -1.38
C HIS A 678 34.75 -8.95 -0.52
N THR A 679 34.54 -7.64 -0.49
CA THR A 679 35.27 -6.67 0.38
C THR A 679 34.35 -6.03 1.43
N CYS A 680 33.08 -6.42 1.47
CA CYS A 680 32.02 -5.78 2.25
C CYS A 680 31.96 -6.21 3.73
N TYR A 681 33.05 -6.73 4.30
CA TYR A 681 33.07 -7.27 5.67
C TYR A 681 33.13 -6.20 6.77
N THR A 682 33.60 -5.00 6.43
CA THR A 682 33.65 -3.84 7.32
C THR A 682 33.11 -2.61 6.61
N THR A 683 32.44 -1.73 7.35
CA THR A 683 31.97 -0.43 6.84
C THR A 683 32.29 0.70 7.81
N SER A 684 32.36 1.93 7.30
CA SER A 684 32.61 3.12 8.09
C SER A 684 31.29 3.70 8.61
N THR A 685 31.17 3.86 9.92
CA THR A 685 30.02 4.47 10.60
C THR A 685 30.38 5.88 11.07
N VAL A 686 29.41 6.80 11.01
CA VAL A 686 29.57 8.18 11.50
C VAL A 686 29.75 8.16 13.02
N GLY A 687 30.93 8.54 13.51
CA GLY A 687 31.13 8.90 14.92
C GLY A 687 30.59 10.30 15.20
N SER A 688 30.41 10.68 16.47
CA SER A 688 30.07 12.07 16.80
C SER A 688 31.11 13.01 16.17
N LYS A 689 30.71 14.26 15.83
CA LYS A 689 31.55 15.27 15.14
C LYS A 689 32.97 15.46 15.72
N LEU A 690 33.23 15.01 16.95
CA LEU A 690 34.53 15.05 17.63
C LEU A 690 35.46 13.85 17.39
N PHE A 691 34.98 12.67 16.98
CA PHE A 691 35.76 11.41 17.06
C PHE A 691 35.99 10.70 15.72
N GLY A 692 35.65 11.34 14.59
CA GLY A 692 35.85 10.77 13.25
C GLY A 692 34.99 9.53 12.95
N SER A 693 35.15 8.98 11.74
CA SER A 693 34.46 7.74 11.33
C SER A 693 35.05 6.52 12.04
N ARG A 694 34.20 5.64 12.58
CA ARG A 694 34.63 4.34 13.15
C ARG A 694 34.39 3.21 12.17
N LYS A 695 35.29 2.22 12.11
CA LYS A 695 35.05 0.98 11.35
C LYS A 695 34.21 0.01 12.19
N ALA A 696 33.11 -0.49 11.62
CA ALA A 696 32.27 -1.52 12.21
C ALA A 696 32.26 -2.78 11.33
N LYS A 697 32.05 -3.95 11.93
CA LYS A 697 31.78 -5.18 11.16
C LYS A 697 30.41 -5.03 10.51
N THR A 698 30.31 -5.27 9.20
CA THR A 698 29.05 -5.04 8.46
C THR A 698 27.89 -5.85 9.03
N LEU A 699 28.11 -7.11 9.42
CA LEU A 699 27.07 -7.96 10.00
C LEU A 699 26.51 -7.43 11.32
N SER A 700 27.28 -6.67 12.11
CA SER A 700 26.77 -6.13 13.38
C SER A 700 25.76 -4.99 13.20
N LEU A 701 25.62 -4.47 11.98
CA LEU A 701 24.62 -3.46 11.63
C LEU A 701 23.23 -4.07 11.33
N LEU A 702 23.16 -5.39 11.12
CA LEU A 702 21.89 -6.08 10.90
C LEU A 702 21.05 -6.07 12.17
N ALA A 703 19.77 -5.70 12.05
CA ALA A 703 18.79 -5.72 13.14
C ALA A 703 18.37 -7.15 13.53
N THR A 704 19.30 -7.93 14.08
CA THR A 704 19.09 -9.34 14.47
C THR A 704 18.37 -9.52 15.81
N LYS A 705 18.28 -8.46 16.63
CA LYS A 705 17.63 -8.52 17.95
C LYS A 705 16.10 -8.50 17.80
N PRO A 706 15.39 -9.55 18.23
CA PRO A 706 13.95 -9.65 18.02
C PRO A 706 13.16 -8.58 18.80
N ASN A 707 12.20 -7.92 18.14
CA ASN A 707 11.22 -7.06 18.80
C ASN A 707 9.97 -7.85 19.22
N LYS A 708 10.04 -8.55 20.36
CA LYS A 708 8.93 -9.40 20.85
C LYS A 708 7.61 -8.65 21.05
N ARG A 709 7.65 -7.40 21.50
CA ARG A 709 6.45 -6.57 21.69
C ARG A 709 5.79 -6.24 20.35
N GLY A 710 6.58 -5.83 19.37
CA GLY A 710 6.09 -5.60 18.00
C GLY A 710 5.54 -6.86 17.36
N PHE A 711 6.19 -8.01 17.59
CA PHE A 711 5.67 -9.32 17.18
C PHE A 711 4.26 -9.59 17.75
N ALA A 712 4.06 -9.41 19.05
CA ALA A 712 2.77 -9.64 19.71
C ALA A 712 1.65 -8.71 19.19
N VAL A 713 1.97 -7.46 18.84
CA VAL A 713 1.00 -6.54 18.21
C VAL A 713 0.51 -7.12 16.89
N ARG A 714 1.42 -7.62 16.05
CA ARG A 714 1.09 -8.22 14.75
C ARG A 714 0.30 -9.52 14.90
N VAL A 715 0.67 -10.37 15.87
CA VAL A 715 -0.09 -11.58 16.24
C VAL A 715 -1.52 -11.21 16.62
N ASN A 716 -1.72 -10.18 17.44
CA ASN A 716 -3.07 -9.76 17.82
C ASN A 716 -3.88 -9.25 16.62
N GLY A 717 -3.28 -8.49 15.70
CA GLY A 717 -3.94 -8.12 14.44
C GLY A 717 -4.35 -9.35 13.61
N GLY A 718 -3.43 -10.31 13.49
CA GLY A 718 -3.65 -11.58 12.83
C GLY A 718 -4.77 -12.41 13.44
N ARG A 719 -4.87 -12.44 14.76
CA ARG A 719 -5.96 -13.12 15.47
C ARG A 719 -7.32 -12.53 15.07
N ILE A 720 -7.43 -11.21 14.92
CA ILE A 720 -8.66 -10.54 14.48
C ILE A 720 -8.99 -10.97 13.03
N ALA A 721 -8.01 -10.95 12.12
CA ALA A 721 -8.23 -11.47 10.76
C ALA A 721 -8.59 -12.97 10.75
N GLY A 722 -8.02 -13.79 11.61
CA GLY A 722 -8.39 -15.19 11.75
C GLY A 722 -9.86 -15.36 12.17
N ARG A 723 -10.41 -14.46 12.99
CA ARG A 723 -11.84 -14.45 13.34
C ARG A 723 -12.70 -14.09 12.14
N ASN A 724 -12.26 -13.10 11.36
CA ASN A 724 -12.93 -12.65 10.15
C ASN A 724 -12.93 -13.74 9.07
N LEU A 725 -11.81 -14.44 8.87
CA LEU A 725 -11.75 -15.60 7.97
C LEU A 725 -12.67 -16.72 8.45
N PHE A 726 -12.64 -17.06 9.75
CA PHE A 726 -13.53 -18.07 10.31
C PHE A 726 -15.02 -17.72 10.10
N GLN A 727 -15.40 -16.45 10.26
CA GLN A 727 -16.74 -15.97 9.97
C GLN A 727 -17.12 -16.17 8.50
N MET A 728 -16.23 -15.81 7.56
CA MET A 728 -16.48 -15.96 6.13
C MET A 728 -16.64 -17.42 5.72
N LEU A 729 -15.75 -18.30 6.17
CA LEU A 729 -15.76 -19.73 5.83
C LEU A 729 -16.94 -20.49 6.45
N ASN A 730 -17.64 -19.90 7.42
CA ASN A 730 -18.84 -20.47 8.03
C ASN A 730 -20.10 -19.62 7.72
N GLU A 731 -20.06 -18.81 6.66
CA GLU A 731 -21.27 -18.22 6.08
C GLU A 731 -22.02 -19.30 5.29
N LEU A 732 -23.30 -19.49 5.60
CA LEU A 732 -24.12 -20.55 5.04
C LEU A 732 -24.14 -20.50 3.51
N PRO A 733 -24.05 -21.67 2.84
CA PRO A 733 -24.10 -23.02 3.41
C PRO A 733 -22.78 -23.58 3.95
N ASN A 734 -21.70 -22.80 3.94
CA ASN A 734 -20.36 -23.34 4.11
C ASN A 734 -20.02 -23.73 5.56
N SER A 735 -19.08 -24.67 5.72
CA SER A 735 -18.48 -25.03 7.01
C SER A 735 -16.97 -25.21 6.89
N SER A 736 -16.19 -24.50 7.73
CA SER A 736 -14.73 -24.58 7.62
C SER A 736 -14.12 -25.91 8.08
N LYS A 737 -14.91 -26.86 8.61
CA LYS A 737 -14.40 -28.05 9.30
C LYS A 737 -13.73 -29.05 8.35
N ASN A 738 -14.24 -29.17 7.12
CA ASN A 738 -13.70 -30.02 6.05
C ASN A 738 -12.71 -29.27 5.15
N ASP A 739 -12.70 -27.94 5.19
CA ASP A 739 -11.78 -27.10 4.43
C ASP A 739 -10.31 -27.34 4.78
N THR A 740 -9.43 -27.06 3.83
CA THR A 740 -7.98 -27.09 3.99
C THR A 740 -7.36 -25.72 3.71
N LEU A 741 -6.67 -25.16 4.70
CA LEU A 741 -6.00 -23.87 4.64
C LEU A 741 -4.57 -24.00 4.13
N TYR A 742 -4.22 -23.13 3.19
CA TYR A 742 -2.89 -22.90 2.66
C TYR A 742 -2.50 -21.45 2.92
N LEU A 743 -1.29 -21.22 3.42
CA LEU A 743 -0.79 -19.89 3.74
C LEU A 743 0.49 -19.59 2.95
N VAL A 744 0.51 -18.45 2.27
CA VAL A 744 1.71 -17.86 1.68
C VAL A 744 1.94 -16.52 2.37
N VAL A 745 3.03 -16.40 3.12
CA VAL A 745 3.25 -15.26 4.00
C VAL A 745 4.61 -14.66 3.75
N HIS A 746 4.71 -13.34 3.84
CA HIS A 746 5.96 -12.63 3.61
C HIS A 746 6.30 -11.68 4.78
N SER A 747 7.58 -11.61 5.17
CA SER A 747 8.09 -10.59 6.07
C SER A 747 7.31 -10.54 7.41
N MET A 748 6.79 -9.37 7.78
CA MET A 748 5.96 -9.14 8.97
C MET A 748 4.67 -9.96 8.98
N GLY A 749 4.21 -10.37 7.79
CA GLY A 749 3.04 -11.23 7.60
C GLY A 749 3.18 -12.59 8.29
N PHE A 750 4.41 -13.05 8.57
CA PHE A 750 4.63 -14.26 9.38
C PHE A 750 4.01 -14.12 10.79
N ALA A 751 4.32 -13.04 11.50
CA ALA A 751 3.79 -12.80 12.85
C ALA A 751 2.27 -12.64 12.84
N TYR A 752 1.74 -11.98 11.81
CA TYR A 752 0.31 -11.84 11.58
C TYR A 752 -0.36 -13.21 11.37
N ALA A 753 0.19 -14.03 10.48
CA ALA A 753 -0.32 -15.36 10.21
C ALA A 753 -0.30 -16.27 11.45
N GLN A 754 0.67 -16.12 12.37
CA GLN A 754 0.63 -16.85 13.65
C GLN A 754 -0.68 -16.60 14.43
N GLY A 755 -1.14 -15.35 14.48
CA GLY A 755 -2.42 -15.03 15.12
C GLY A 755 -3.63 -15.63 14.41
N MET A 756 -3.60 -15.67 13.07
CA MET A 756 -4.65 -16.33 12.28
C MET A 756 -4.70 -17.84 12.60
N ILE A 757 -3.53 -18.49 12.63
CA ILE A 757 -3.38 -19.92 12.94
C ILE A 757 -3.89 -20.23 14.34
N GLU A 758 -3.53 -19.43 15.35
CA GLU A 758 -4.03 -19.58 16.71
C GLU A 758 -5.56 -19.56 16.77
N GLN A 759 -6.19 -18.67 16.00
CA GLN A 759 -7.64 -18.54 15.98
C GLN A 759 -8.34 -19.67 15.23
N LEU A 760 -7.70 -20.25 14.22
CA LEU A 760 -8.27 -21.27 13.32
C LEU A 760 -7.93 -22.71 13.74
N ARG A 761 -6.98 -22.89 14.67
CA ARG A 761 -6.58 -24.21 15.17
C ARG A 761 -7.80 -25.02 15.64
N GLY A 762 -7.91 -26.25 15.15
CA GLY A 762 -9.03 -27.16 15.46
C GLY A 762 -10.35 -26.82 14.78
N LYS A 763 -10.40 -25.80 13.90
CA LYS A 763 -11.61 -25.36 13.19
C LYS A 763 -11.52 -25.52 11.67
N ILE A 764 -10.33 -25.79 11.16
CA ILE A 764 -10.00 -26.03 9.75
C ILE A 764 -8.77 -26.93 9.67
N ASN A 765 -8.62 -27.67 8.56
CA ASN A 765 -7.43 -28.48 8.33
C ASN A 765 -6.29 -27.61 7.80
N PHE A 766 -5.06 -27.85 8.24
CA PHE A 766 -3.90 -27.11 7.77
C PHE A 766 -3.12 -27.91 6.71
N GLY A 767 -3.11 -27.40 5.48
CA GLY A 767 -2.45 -28.00 4.33
C GLY A 767 -0.96 -27.65 4.30
N ALA A 768 -0.63 -26.49 3.73
CA ALA A 768 0.75 -26.05 3.62
C ALA A 768 0.97 -24.61 4.11
N TYR A 769 2.15 -24.37 4.68
CA TYR A 769 2.58 -23.06 5.17
C TYR A 769 3.93 -22.65 4.56
N TYR A 770 3.86 -21.72 3.61
CA TYR A 770 5.01 -21.19 2.87
C TYR A 770 5.40 -19.82 3.44
N ILE A 771 6.59 -19.75 4.04
CA ILE A 771 7.06 -18.60 4.81
C ILE A 771 8.23 -17.94 4.07
N LEU A 772 7.99 -16.79 3.44
CA LEU A 772 8.95 -16.03 2.65
C LEU A 772 9.57 -14.91 3.51
N ALA A 773 10.89 -14.87 3.61
CA ALA A 773 11.65 -13.82 4.29
C ALA A 773 11.11 -13.40 5.69
N PRO A 774 10.74 -14.31 6.61
CA PRO A 774 10.01 -13.95 7.82
C PRO A 774 10.74 -12.97 8.73
N GLU A 775 10.07 -11.86 9.06
CA GLU A 775 10.56 -10.87 10.01
C GLU A 775 10.36 -11.36 11.44
N ASN A 776 11.42 -11.30 12.24
CA ASN A 776 11.40 -11.69 13.65
C ASN A 776 10.93 -13.17 13.85
N ALA A 777 11.36 -14.05 12.94
CA ALA A 777 11.01 -15.46 12.88
C ALA A 777 11.24 -16.23 14.19
N SER A 778 12.32 -15.91 14.91
CA SER A 778 12.71 -16.59 16.15
C SER A 778 11.79 -16.32 17.36
N THR A 779 10.84 -15.38 17.23
CA THR A 779 9.83 -15.14 18.27
C THR A 779 8.64 -16.09 18.15
N GLY A 780 8.16 -16.34 16.92
CA GLY A 780 7.02 -17.23 16.63
C GLY A 780 7.41 -18.71 16.60
N THR A 781 6.46 -19.59 16.89
CA THR A 781 6.67 -21.05 16.88
C THR A 781 5.65 -21.74 15.99
N VAL A 782 6.12 -22.55 15.05
CA VAL A 782 5.27 -23.37 14.19
C VAL A 782 5.23 -24.80 14.72
N ASN A 783 4.03 -25.27 15.03
CA ASN A 783 3.82 -26.69 15.34
C ASN A 783 3.72 -27.49 14.04
N ARG A 784 4.84 -28.08 13.61
CA ARG A 784 4.91 -28.86 12.36
C ARG A 784 3.89 -30.00 12.28
N LYS A 785 3.49 -30.59 13.41
CA LYS A 785 2.54 -31.72 13.44
C LYS A 785 1.13 -31.32 12.97
N GLU A 786 0.80 -30.04 13.01
CA GLU A 786 -0.50 -29.55 12.56
C GLU A 786 -0.58 -29.40 11.03
N TRP A 787 0.56 -29.36 10.34
CA TRP A 787 0.65 -29.06 8.90
C TRP A 787 1.13 -30.27 8.10
N LYS A 788 0.63 -30.43 6.87
CA LYS A 788 1.19 -31.40 5.93
C LYS A 788 2.59 -30.95 5.46
N HIS A 789 2.72 -29.68 5.08
CA HIS A 789 3.99 -29.10 4.61
C HIS A 789 4.27 -27.73 5.24
N VAL A 790 5.52 -27.49 5.65
CA VAL A 790 5.98 -26.17 6.12
C VAL A 790 7.37 -25.92 5.58
N TRP A 791 7.56 -24.76 4.95
CA TRP A 791 8.83 -24.34 4.38
C TRP A 791 9.13 -22.88 4.70
N GLN A 792 10.37 -22.61 5.07
CA GLN A 792 10.90 -21.26 5.24
C GLN A 792 11.91 -20.95 4.12
N TYR A 793 11.71 -19.84 3.42
CA TYR A 793 12.57 -19.37 2.33
C TYR A 793 13.23 -18.03 2.70
N GLY A 794 14.51 -17.85 2.38
CA GLY A 794 15.18 -16.56 2.59
C GLY A 794 16.71 -16.59 2.51
N SER A 795 17.38 -15.62 3.13
CA SER A 795 18.85 -15.57 3.27
C SER A 795 19.38 -16.56 4.31
N ASN A 796 20.64 -16.96 4.15
CA ASN A 796 21.34 -17.99 4.93
C ASN A 796 22.17 -17.44 6.10
N LEU A 797 21.69 -16.37 6.74
CA LEU A 797 22.35 -15.75 7.89
C LEU A 797 22.54 -16.78 9.03
N HIS A 798 23.70 -16.74 9.69
CA HIS A 798 24.09 -17.62 10.80
C HIS A 798 24.17 -19.12 10.45
N THR A 799 24.43 -19.45 9.18
CA THR A 799 24.72 -20.83 8.74
C THR A 799 26.21 -21.04 8.48
N VAL A 800 26.66 -22.30 8.44
CA VAL A 800 28.08 -22.66 8.15
C VAL A 800 28.54 -22.08 6.80
N ASN A 801 27.64 -22.02 5.81
CA ASN A 801 27.91 -21.50 4.47
C ASN A 801 27.21 -20.15 4.25
N GLN A 802 27.15 -19.29 5.27
CA GLN A 802 26.48 -17.99 5.18
C GLN A 802 27.06 -17.13 4.05
N ASP A 803 26.19 -16.39 3.35
CA ASP A 803 26.59 -15.46 2.31
C ASP A 803 27.37 -14.27 2.90
N ALA A 804 28.16 -13.61 2.05
CA ALA A 804 28.87 -12.39 2.42
C ALA A 804 27.90 -11.30 2.94
N PRO A 805 28.34 -10.36 3.79
CA PRO A 805 27.44 -9.44 4.49
C PRO A 805 26.55 -8.61 3.54
N CYS A 806 27.11 -8.08 2.45
CA CYS A 806 26.39 -7.31 1.44
C CYS A 806 25.33 -8.11 0.63
N LEU A 807 25.22 -9.42 0.86
CA LEU A 807 24.21 -10.31 0.27
C LEU A 807 23.11 -10.71 1.26
N GLN A 808 23.20 -10.28 2.52
CA GLN A 808 22.24 -10.62 3.56
C GLN A 808 20.99 -9.73 3.49
N ASP A 809 19.86 -10.28 3.93
CA ASP A 809 18.64 -9.51 4.17
C ASP A 809 18.86 -8.54 5.34
N GLY A 810 18.81 -7.25 5.04
CA GLY A 810 18.94 -6.17 6.00
C GLY A 810 17.61 -5.61 6.50
N VAL A 811 16.53 -5.86 5.76
CA VAL A 811 15.18 -5.45 6.16
C VAL A 811 14.68 -6.35 7.28
N ALA A 812 14.79 -7.66 7.09
CA ALA A 812 14.46 -8.68 8.06
C ALA A 812 15.59 -9.71 8.16
N PRO A 813 16.65 -9.44 8.94
CA PRO A 813 17.76 -10.38 9.10
C PRO A 813 17.26 -11.79 9.47
N GLN A 814 17.52 -12.74 8.58
CA GLN A 814 16.81 -14.01 8.57
C GLN A 814 17.26 -14.92 9.71
N ALA A 815 16.30 -15.36 10.52
CA ALA A 815 16.50 -16.32 11.60
C ALA A 815 15.62 -17.55 11.37
N SER A 816 15.99 -18.70 11.94
CA SER A 816 15.12 -19.88 11.90
C SER A 816 13.83 -19.61 12.66
N VAL A 817 12.69 -19.94 12.04
CA VAL A 817 11.41 -20.03 12.73
C VAL A 817 11.49 -21.13 13.79
N LYS A 818 10.99 -20.88 15.02
CA LYS A 818 10.99 -21.94 16.05
C LYS A 818 10.06 -23.07 15.65
N GLY A 819 10.47 -24.30 15.93
CA GLY A 819 9.74 -25.51 15.53
C GLY A 819 10.10 -26.02 14.13
N LEU A 820 10.87 -25.26 13.35
CA LEU A 820 11.47 -25.73 12.10
C LEU A 820 12.95 -26.06 12.31
N SER A 821 13.42 -27.08 11.59
CA SER A 821 14.83 -27.42 11.52
C SER A 821 15.45 -26.88 10.24
N GLU A 822 16.77 -26.96 10.12
CA GLU A 822 17.48 -26.61 8.90
C GLU A 822 16.98 -27.38 7.67
N LYS A 823 16.40 -28.58 7.85
CA LYS A 823 15.82 -29.38 6.75
C LYS A 823 14.61 -28.73 6.08
N GLN A 824 13.94 -27.77 6.75
CA GLN A 824 12.79 -27.03 6.23
C GLN A 824 13.16 -25.61 5.77
N ARG A 825 14.45 -25.28 5.75
CA ARG A 825 14.94 -23.96 5.33
C ARG A 825 15.58 -24.07 3.95
N ILE A 826 15.16 -23.20 3.06
CA ILE A 826 15.63 -23.14 1.68
C ILE A 826 16.15 -21.73 1.42
N TYR A 827 17.37 -21.65 0.91
CA TYR A 827 18.05 -20.38 0.73
C TYR A 827 18.01 -19.91 -0.70
N ILE A 828 18.07 -18.58 -0.88
CA ILE A 828 18.20 -17.97 -2.20
C ILE A 828 19.39 -18.61 -2.94
N PRO A 829 19.17 -19.23 -4.11
CA PRO A 829 20.20 -19.90 -4.88
C PRO A 829 21.41 -19.01 -5.19
N LYS A 830 22.62 -19.60 -5.21
CA LYS A 830 23.86 -18.84 -5.47
C LYS A 830 23.92 -18.22 -6.87
N ASN A 831 23.28 -18.85 -7.86
CA ASN A 831 23.18 -18.32 -9.23
C ASN A 831 22.22 -17.12 -9.34
N LEU A 832 21.36 -16.88 -8.35
CA LEU A 832 20.50 -15.70 -8.26
C LEU A 832 21.20 -14.58 -7.46
N TYR A 833 22.46 -14.29 -7.81
CA TYR A 833 23.28 -13.28 -7.13
C TYR A 833 22.58 -11.91 -7.08
N ASN A 834 21.86 -11.56 -8.15
CA ASN A 834 21.18 -10.28 -8.25
C ASN A 834 19.90 -10.16 -7.41
N HIS A 835 19.45 -11.26 -6.78
CA HIS A 835 18.32 -11.29 -5.86
C HIS A 835 18.79 -11.22 -4.39
N LYS A 836 20.09 -11.03 -4.13
CA LYS A 836 20.67 -11.06 -2.78
C LYS A 836 21.20 -9.72 -2.31
N GLY A 837 20.78 -9.20 -1.17
CA GLY A 837 21.26 -7.91 -0.66
C GLY A 837 20.33 -7.31 0.38
N TYR A 838 20.71 -6.15 0.92
CA TYR A 838 20.01 -5.53 2.06
C TYR A 838 18.50 -5.46 1.85
N PHE A 839 18.07 -4.99 0.69
CA PHE A 839 16.66 -4.90 0.31
C PHE A 839 16.22 -6.03 -0.63
N ASP A 840 17.03 -6.35 -1.65
CA ASP A 840 16.71 -7.37 -2.65
C ASP A 840 16.40 -8.75 -2.04
N SER A 841 17.14 -9.19 -1.02
CA SER A 841 16.86 -10.48 -0.37
C SER A 841 15.51 -10.53 0.33
N HIS A 842 14.96 -9.36 0.66
CA HIS A 842 13.67 -9.22 1.30
C HIS A 842 12.53 -8.97 0.32
N PHE A 843 12.84 -8.66 -0.94
CA PHE A 843 11.81 -8.20 -1.85
C PHE A 843 11.00 -9.39 -2.39
N VAL A 844 9.69 -9.37 -2.17
CA VAL A 844 8.78 -10.49 -2.54
C VAL A 844 8.85 -10.82 -4.04
N GLY A 845 9.08 -9.83 -4.90
CA GLY A 845 9.19 -10.03 -6.34
C GLY A 845 10.39 -10.85 -6.81
N TRP A 846 11.36 -11.07 -5.92
CA TRP A 846 12.50 -11.95 -6.15
C TRP A 846 12.32 -13.37 -5.61
N TYR A 847 11.11 -13.75 -5.16
CA TYR A 847 10.81 -15.10 -4.64
C TYR A 847 10.14 -16.03 -5.66
N ASP A 848 10.02 -15.64 -6.93
CA ASP A 848 9.52 -16.49 -8.02
C ASP A 848 10.30 -17.81 -8.18
N TRP A 849 11.59 -17.82 -7.82
CA TRP A 849 12.41 -19.04 -7.82
C TRP A 849 11.89 -20.15 -6.91
N VAL A 850 11.09 -19.85 -5.89
CA VAL A 850 10.47 -20.86 -5.02
C VAL A 850 9.55 -21.78 -5.83
N LEU A 851 8.85 -21.21 -6.81
CA LEU A 851 7.94 -21.95 -7.71
C LEU A 851 8.68 -22.70 -8.82
N ALA A 852 9.96 -22.37 -9.05
CA ALA A 852 10.86 -23.04 -9.98
C ALA A 852 11.56 -24.27 -9.36
N ILE A 853 11.39 -24.53 -8.06
CA ILE A 853 11.94 -25.72 -7.40
C ILE A 853 11.26 -26.97 -8.01
N PRO A 854 12.02 -27.95 -8.55
CA PRO A 854 11.43 -29.13 -9.19
C PRO A 854 10.62 -30.00 -8.22
N SER A 855 9.62 -30.72 -8.76
CA SER A 855 8.85 -31.68 -7.98
C SER A 855 9.74 -32.75 -7.33
N GLY A 856 9.39 -33.17 -6.11
CA GLY A 856 10.18 -34.09 -5.29
C GLY A 856 11.43 -33.48 -4.64
N LYS A 857 11.76 -32.20 -4.89
CA LYS A 857 12.85 -31.51 -4.18
C LYS A 857 12.34 -30.82 -2.92
N LYS A 858 13.23 -30.63 -1.94
CA LYS A 858 12.93 -29.89 -0.70
C LYS A 858 12.56 -28.44 -1.05
N GLY A 859 11.53 -27.91 -0.40
CA GLY A 859 11.01 -26.58 -0.71
C GLY A 859 10.11 -26.52 -1.93
N HIS A 860 9.72 -27.66 -2.52
CA HIS A 860 8.75 -27.63 -3.60
C HIS A 860 7.38 -27.16 -3.08
N VAL A 861 6.74 -26.28 -3.85
CA VAL A 861 5.32 -25.93 -3.66
C VAL A 861 4.51 -27.00 -4.36
N GLU A 862 3.87 -27.86 -3.56
CA GLU A 862 3.12 -29.01 -4.08
C GLU A 862 1.85 -28.60 -4.83
N GLN A 863 1.50 -29.42 -5.82
CA GLN A 863 0.22 -29.36 -6.50
C GLN A 863 -0.80 -30.20 -5.73
N HIS A 864 -2.01 -29.66 -5.52
CA HIS A 864 -3.01 -30.23 -4.60
C HIS A 864 -4.41 -30.38 -5.22
#